data_AF-A0A8B9R463-F1
#
_entry.id   AF-A0A8B9R463-F1
#
_cell.length_a   1.000
_cell.length_b   1.000
_cell.length_c   1.000
_cell.angle_alpha   90.00
_cell.angle_beta   90.00
_cell.angle_gamma   90.00
#
_symmetry.space_group_name_H-M   'P 1'
#
loop_
_entity.id
_entity.type
_entity.pdbx_description
1 polymer ?
#
loop_
_entity_poly.entity_id
_entity_poly.type
_entity_poly.pdbx_seq_one_letter_code
_entity_poly.pdbx_strand_id
1 'polypeptide(L)'
;MGYPRHPPSPLCPPPRCLLSPQDALLSLGAVIDVSSLRDALRDAVLSLLPKVEHLYIYLLDGDTRLTCDDPPHELPAEGKLRDAVRKQKRVECGGLPPTELQGQKLGPWLRAPKRMENTPKTSLLLPKIGGSGGAHAPPPAPSVLPLPPQVHCSPLSDSDEQNLRALERHTLVAYRRVQALQKLQPWPQVSLSTSSSQTSLAKAEKAPEGSYSELDCKILQLCGELYDLDAASLQLKVINYLKQETQSLCCCLLLVSEDNHQLFCQVVGDRVLEEEISFSLTFGCLGQVVEDKKSITLKDISEVGQLNSMLGTEVTSMLCVPVISRATSQVVALACAFNKLSGESYTERDEHKIQHCFCYTSTVLTSTLAFQKEQKLKCECQVNDVSVLLQEIITEARNLSNAEICSVFLLDRHSHELVAKVFDGGVVDDESYEIRIPADQGIAGHVATTGKILNIKDAYSHPLFYRGVDDSTGFRTRNILCFPIKNESQEVIGVAELVNKINGPWFSKFDEDLATAFSIYCGISIAHSLLYKKVNEAQYRSHLANEMMMYHMKVSDDEYTKLLSEGIQPVATIDPNFASFTYTPRSLPEDDTSMAILSMLQDMNFINTYKMDRQTLTRFCLMVKKGYRDPPYHNWMHAFSVSHFCYLLYKNLELVNYLEDIEIFALFISCMCHDLDHRGTNNSFQVASKSVLAALYSSEGSVMERHHFAQAIAILNSQGCNIFDHFSRKDYQRMLDLMRDIILATDLAHHLRIFKDLQKMAEVGYDPKNKQHHSLLLCLLMTSCDLSDQTKGWKTTRKIAELIYKEFFSQGDLEKAMGNRPLEMMDREKAYIPELQISFMEHIAMPIYKLLQDLFPKASELYERVASNREQWTKVSHKFTIRGLPSNNSLDFLDEEYDPQEPDPQMNGCLDAEGHPESGAE
;
A
#
# COMPACT_ATOMS: atom_id res chain seq x y z
N MET A 1 -67.81 10.62 2.61
CA MET A 1 -68.09 12.00 3.10
C MET A 1 -67.39 12.14 4.45
N GLY A 2 -66.48 13.06 4.75
CA GLY A 2 -65.81 14.14 4.05
C GLY A 2 -64.87 14.85 5.07
N TYR A 3 -63.74 15.35 4.59
CA TYR A 3 -62.82 16.35 5.19
C TYR A 3 -61.91 15.97 6.40
N PRO A 4 -60.73 16.62 6.54
CA PRO A 4 -59.44 15.98 6.80
C PRO A 4 -58.85 16.33 8.17
N ARG A 5 -58.03 15.44 8.73
CA ARG A 5 -57.22 15.73 9.92
C ARG A 5 -55.85 16.25 9.52
N HIS A 6 -55.55 17.48 9.92
CA HIS A 6 -54.19 18.02 9.97
C HIS A 6 -53.31 17.13 10.88
N PRO A 7 -52.09 16.75 10.47
CA PRO A 7 -51.11 16.16 11.37
C PRO A 7 -50.56 17.24 12.33
N PRO A 8 -50.20 16.86 13.57
CA PRO A 8 -49.76 17.78 14.61
C PRO A 8 -48.39 18.40 14.28
N SER A 9 -48.21 19.65 14.71
CA SER A 9 -46.95 20.37 14.75
C SER A 9 -45.82 19.54 15.39
N PRO A 10 -44.62 19.47 14.78
CA PRO A 10 -43.49 18.79 15.40
C PRO A 10 -43.09 19.52 16.69
N LEU A 11 -42.91 18.72 17.74
CA LEU A 11 -42.44 19.14 19.06
C LEU A 11 -41.14 19.95 18.94
N CYS A 12 -41.07 21.10 19.63
CA CYS A 12 -39.80 21.78 19.89
C CYS A 12 -38.83 20.80 20.58
N PRO A 13 -37.57 20.70 20.13
CA PRO A 13 -36.55 20.00 20.91
C PRO A 13 -36.36 20.70 22.26
N PRO A 14 -35.97 19.97 23.32
CA PRO A 14 -35.77 20.56 24.64
C PRO A 14 -34.68 21.64 24.59
N PRO A 15 -34.73 22.66 25.46
CA PRO A 15 -33.70 23.70 25.49
C PRO A 15 -32.34 23.05 25.78
N ARG A 16 -31.40 23.16 24.83
CA ARG A 16 -30.01 22.70 24.99
C ARG A 16 -29.39 23.47 26.15
N CYS A 17 -28.86 22.76 27.15
CA CYS A 17 -28.04 23.36 28.21
C CYS A 17 -26.87 24.11 27.55
N LEU A 18 -26.86 25.44 27.67
CA LEU A 18 -25.71 26.26 27.26
C LEU A 18 -24.53 25.88 28.17
N LEU A 19 -23.58 25.13 27.62
CA LEU A 19 -22.26 24.91 28.22
C LEU A 19 -21.54 26.25 28.34
N SER A 20 -20.79 26.47 29.42
CA SER A 20 -19.98 27.67 29.56
C SER A 20 -18.98 27.77 28.38
N PRO A 21 -18.52 28.97 27.99
CA PRO A 21 -17.52 29.12 26.92
C PRO A 21 -16.25 28.30 27.15
N GLN A 22 -15.95 28.00 28.42
CA GLN A 22 -14.81 27.21 28.87
C GLN A 22 -15.05 25.71 28.65
N ASP A 23 -16.20 25.18 29.05
CA ASP A 23 -16.59 23.78 28.82
C ASP A 23 -16.58 23.42 27.33
N ALA A 24 -16.99 24.37 26.49
CA ALA A 24 -17.06 24.19 25.05
C ALA A 24 -15.66 24.10 24.41
N LEU A 25 -14.69 24.92 24.86
CA LEU A 25 -13.28 24.80 24.44
C LEU A 25 -12.63 23.50 24.94
N LEU A 26 -12.99 23.04 26.13
CA LEU A 26 -12.45 21.83 26.74
C LEU A 26 -12.98 20.55 26.07
N SER A 27 -14.20 20.59 25.51
CA SER A 27 -14.77 19.49 24.72
C SER A 27 -13.91 19.13 23.49
N LEU A 28 -13.22 20.11 22.89
CA LEU A 28 -12.29 19.88 21.78
C LEU A 28 -11.10 18.99 22.17
N GLY A 29 -10.67 19.05 23.44
CA GLY A 29 -9.59 18.24 23.98
C GLY A 29 -9.96 16.76 24.20
N ALA A 30 -11.25 16.40 24.14
CA ALA A 30 -11.75 15.04 24.33
C ALA A 30 -12.03 14.30 23.01
N VAL A 31 -11.81 14.94 21.86
CA VAL A 31 -12.12 14.40 20.54
C VAL A 31 -11.10 13.36 20.09
N ILE A 32 -11.59 12.19 19.65
CA ILE A 32 -10.78 11.07 19.17
C ILE A 32 -10.99 10.77 17.67
N ASP A 33 -12.04 11.31 17.04
CA ASP A 33 -12.41 11.06 15.65
C ASP A 33 -12.89 12.33 14.92
N VAL A 34 -12.89 12.28 13.58
CA VAL A 34 -13.19 13.44 12.73
C VAL A 34 -14.66 13.90 12.81
N SER A 35 -15.61 12.97 12.99
CA SER A 35 -17.02 13.31 13.18
C SER A 35 -17.24 14.09 14.46
N SER A 36 -16.71 13.59 15.58
CA SER A 36 -16.80 14.27 16.89
C SER A 36 -16.09 15.63 16.91
N LEU A 37 -15.02 15.80 16.11
CA LEU A 37 -14.32 17.08 15.99
C LEU A 37 -15.23 18.19 15.46
N ARG A 38 -16.08 17.86 14.48
CA ARG A 38 -16.98 18.82 13.85
C ARG A 38 -18.04 19.32 14.82
N ASP A 39 -18.65 18.40 15.58
CA ASP A 39 -19.70 18.72 16.53
C ASP A 39 -19.14 19.51 17.73
N ALA A 40 -17.98 19.12 18.24
CA ALA A 40 -17.30 19.86 19.31
C ALA A 40 -16.89 21.28 18.87
N LEU A 41 -16.45 21.46 17.61
CA LEU A 41 -16.14 22.79 17.06
C LEU A 41 -17.37 23.67 16.92
N ARG A 42 -18.49 23.08 16.47
CA ARG A 42 -19.76 23.79 16.35
C ARG A 42 -20.23 24.30 17.72
N ASP A 43 -20.20 23.44 18.73
CA ASP A 43 -20.62 23.79 20.08
C ASP A 43 -19.67 24.83 20.71
N ALA A 44 -18.36 24.71 20.50
CA ALA A 44 -17.37 25.69 20.94
C ALA A 44 -17.59 27.09 20.36
N VAL A 45 -17.88 27.19 19.06
CA VAL A 45 -18.14 28.48 18.39
C VAL A 45 -19.42 29.13 18.91
N LEU A 46 -20.50 28.35 19.07
CA LEU A 46 -21.79 28.86 19.52
C LEU A 46 -21.74 29.35 20.98
N SER A 47 -20.93 28.71 21.82
CA SER A 47 -20.73 29.15 23.21
C SER A 47 -19.83 30.38 23.33
N LEU A 48 -18.78 30.51 22.50
CA LEU A 48 -17.82 31.64 22.58
C LEU A 48 -18.33 32.91 21.90
N LEU A 49 -19.20 32.78 20.89
CA LEU A 49 -19.75 33.89 20.13
C LEU A 49 -21.29 33.85 20.14
N PRO A 50 -21.94 34.18 21.27
CA PRO A 50 -23.40 34.08 21.41
C PRO A 50 -24.19 35.02 20.48
N LYS A 51 -23.52 35.97 19.81
CA LYS A 51 -24.11 36.86 18.79
C LYS A 51 -24.22 36.20 17.40
N VAL A 52 -23.70 35.00 17.21
CA VAL A 52 -23.73 34.27 15.93
C VAL A 52 -25.05 33.49 15.82
N GLU A 53 -26.00 33.98 15.02
CA GLU A 53 -27.29 33.31 14.81
C GLU A 53 -27.22 32.11 13.82
N HIS A 54 -26.24 32.08 12.90
CA HIS A 54 -26.08 31.03 11.90
C HIS A 54 -24.60 30.68 11.66
N LEU A 55 -24.26 29.38 11.74
CA LEU A 55 -22.90 28.85 11.60
C LEU A 55 -22.83 27.81 10.47
N TYR A 56 -21.99 28.05 9.45
CA TYR A 56 -21.79 27.13 8.32
C TYR A 56 -20.36 26.57 8.34
N ILE A 57 -20.22 25.30 8.70
CA ILE A 57 -18.92 24.62 8.67
C ILE A 57 -18.77 23.97 7.29
N TYR A 58 -17.75 24.37 6.55
CA TYR A 58 -17.40 23.75 5.27
C TYR A 58 -16.29 22.74 5.48
N LEU A 59 -16.30 21.68 4.69
CA LEU A 59 -15.24 20.67 4.67
C LEU A 59 -14.65 20.60 3.29
N LEU A 60 -13.34 20.38 3.24
CA LEU A 60 -12.63 20.17 2.00
C LEU A 60 -12.68 18.68 1.68
N ASP A 61 -13.47 18.33 0.68
CA ASP A 61 -13.52 16.99 0.11
C ASP A 61 -12.52 16.93 -1.08
N GLY A 62 -11.46 16.15 -0.90
CA GLY A 62 -10.29 16.15 -1.79
C GLY A 62 -9.54 17.48 -1.82
N ASP A 63 -8.97 17.84 -2.98
CA ASP A 63 -8.22 19.09 -3.17
C ASP A 63 -9.07 20.25 -3.70
N THR A 64 -10.34 20.01 -4.07
CA THR A 64 -11.09 20.94 -4.93
C THR A 64 -12.50 21.32 -4.47
N ARG A 65 -13.15 20.58 -3.56
CA ARG A 65 -14.57 20.80 -3.22
C ARG A 65 -14.74 21.26 -1.78
N LEU A 66 -15.52 22.33 -1.56
CA LEU A 66 -15.88 22.84 -0.23
C LEU A 66 -17.38 22.63 -0.01
N THR A 67 -17.74 21.64 0.80
CA THR A 67 -19.12 21.26 1.06
C THR A 67 -19.52 21.59 2.49
N CYS A 68 -20.71 22.17 2.68
CA CYS A 68 -21.36 22.31 3.98
C CYS A 68 -22.55 21.36 4.01
N ASP A 69 -22.78 20.66 5.13
CA ASP A 69 -23.87 19.69 5.26
C ASP A 69 -25.16 20.28 5.85
N ASP A 70 -25.12 21.51 6.38
CA ASP A 70 -26.23 22.07 7.17
C ASP A 70 -26.45 23.58 6.91
N PRO A 71 -27.31 23.95 5.93
CA PRO A 71 -27.96 23.07 4.95
C PRO A 71 -26.95 22.56 3.92
N PRO A 72 -27.20 21.43 3.25
CA PRO A 72 -26.27 20.88 2.26
C PRO A 72 -26.05 21.87 1.10
N HIS A 73 -24.84 22.38 0.90
CA HIS A 73 -24.49 23.22 -0.26
C HIS A 73 -22.97 23.24 -0.53
N GLU A 74 -22.59 23.55 -1.77
CA GLU A 74 -21.19 23.60 -2.22
C GLU A 74 -20.80 25.03 -2.63
N LEU A 75 -19.61 25.47 -2.22
CA LEU A 75 -19.07 26.78 -2.62
C LEU A 75 -18.54 26.74 -4.07
N PRO A 76 -18.80 27.76 -4.91
CA PRO A 76 -18.33 27.82 -6.28
C PRO A 76 -16.81 27.70 -6.44
N ALA A 77 -16.39 27.23 -7.62
CA ALA A 77 -14.99 26.93 -7.88
C ALA A 77 -14.08 28.17 -8.07
N GLU A 78 -14.65 29.37 -8.19
CA GLU A 78 -13.95 30.65 -8.36
C GLU A 78 -14.63 31.72 -7.49
N GLY A 79 -13.86 32.66 -6.92
CA GLY A 79 -14.40 33.75 -6.09
C GLY A 79 -13.50 34.18 -4.93
N LYS A 80 -13.80 35.33 -4.31
CA LYS A 80 -13.01 35.91 -3.19
C LYS A 80 -12.96 35.00 -1.97
N LEU A 81 -14.03 34.26 -1.69
CA LEU A 81 -14.08 33.25 -0.62
C LEU A 81 -13.06 32.12 -0.84
N ARG A 82 -12.97 31.59 -2.07
CA ARG A 82 -12.01 30.53 -2.39
C ARG A 82 -10.57 31.05 -2.41
N ASP A 83 -10.37 32.27 -2.87
CA ASP A 83 -9.09 32.97 -2.80
C ASP A 83 -8.65 33.20 -1.35
N ALA A 84 -9.57 33.52 -0.45
CA ALA A 84 -9.30 33.67 0.97
C ALA A 84 -8.97 32.34 1.66
N VAL A 85 -9.63 31.25 1.25
CA VAL A 85 -9.28 29.89 1.67
C VAL A 85 -7.87 29.51 1.19
N ARG A 86 -7.53 29.80 -0.07
CA ARG A 86 -6.18 29.54 -0.63
C ARG A 86 -5.09 30.43 -0.02
N LYS A 87 -5.38 31.71 0.21
CA LYS A 87 -4.45 32.72 0.73
C LYS A 87 -4.45 32.81 2.26
N GLN A 88 -5.26 32.02 2.95
CA GLN A 88 -5.37 31.97 4.41
C GLN A 88 -5.61 33.36 5.05
N LYS A 89 -6.53 34.15 4.47
CA LYS A 89 -6.85 35.51 4.96
C LYS A 89 -8.26 35.61 5.51
N ARG A 90 -8.43 36.28 6.66
CA ARG A 90 -9.75 36.69 7.16
C ARG A 90 -10.38 37.67 6.18
N VAL A 91 -11.68 37.56 5.95
CA VAL A 91 -12.43 38.40 4.99
C VAL A 91 -13.58 39.08 5.71
N GLU A 92 -13.73 40.38 5.54
CA GLU A 92 -14.94 41.06 6.01
C GLU A 92 -16.06 40.94 4.96
N CYS A 93 -17.31 40.73 5.39
CA CYS A 93 -18.45 40.66 4.47
C CYS A 93 -18.63 41.96 3.66
N GLY A 94 -18.11 43.08 4.17
CA GLY A 94 -18.07 44.38 3.51
C GLY A 94 -17.15 44.39 2.31
N GLY A 95 -17.55 43.70 1.23
CA GLY A 95 -16.78 43.64 -0.02
C GLY A 95 -17.01 42.40 -0.89
N LEU A 96 -17.88 41.46 -0.46
CA LEU A 96 -18.23 40.27 -1.25
C LEU A 96 -19.34 40.59 -2.28
N PRO A 97 -19.19 40.19 -3.56
CA PRO A 97 -20.21 40.42 -4.58
C PRO A 97 -21.47 39.59 -4.30
N PRO A 98 -22.69 40.07 -4.65
CA PRO A 98 -23.95 39.36 -4.39
C PRO A 98 -24.02 37.97 -5.02
N THR A 99 -23.28 37.73 -6.09
CA THR A 99 -23.15 36.44 -6.80
C THR A 99 -22.42 35.37 -5.98
N GLU A 100 -21.55 35.75 -5.04
CA GLU A 100 -20.90 34.83 -4.09
C GLU A 100 -21.78 34.52 -2.86
N LEU A 101 -22.82 35.33 -2.62
CA LEU A 101 -23.78 35.17 -1.51
C LEU A 101 -25.13 34.58 -1.97
N GLN A 102 -25.43 34.60 -3.27
CA GLN A 102 -26.65 34.07 -3.86
C GLN A 102 -26.31 33.04 -4.95
N GLY A 103 -26.25 31.76 -4.56
CA GLY A 103 -26.21 30.65 -5.51
C GLY A 103 -27.51 30.59 -6.33
N GLN A 104 -27.37 30.41 -7.65
CA GLN A 104 -28.49 30.16 -8.57
C GLN A 104 -29.34 28.96 -8.14
N LYS A 105 -30.65 29.03 -8.42
CA LYS A 105 -31.63 27.97 -8.12
C LYS A 105 -31.23 26.63 -8.76
N LEU A 106 -30.80 25.68 -7.94
CA LEU A 106 -30.70 24.26 -8.29
C LEU A 106 -31.69 23.47 -7.42
N GLY A 107 -32.87 23.18 -7.98
CA GLY A 107 -33.81 22.17 -7.45
C GLY A 107 -34.62 22.52 -6.18
N PRO A 108 -35.69 21.73 -5.88
CA PRO A 108 -36.71 22.09 -4.89
C PRO A 108 -36.29 21.99 -3.41
N TRP A 109 -35.08 21.50 -3.13
CA TRP A 109 -34.63 21.14 -1.78
C TRP A 109 -33.40 21.91 -1.28
N LEU A 110 -32.92 22.88 -2.06
CA LEU A 110 -31.79 23.75 -1.69
C LEU A 110 -32.31 25.16 -1.39
N ARG A 111 -32.58 25.46 -0.11
CA ARG A 111 -32.85 26.83 0.34
C ARG A 111 -31.52 27.52 0.65
N ALA A 112 -31.12 28.48 -0.18
CA ALA A 112 -30.06 29.44 0.16
C ALA A 112 -30.48 30.28 1.39
N PRO A 113 -29.52 30.74 2.22
CA PRO A 113 -29.83 31.64 3.33
C PRO A 113 -30.44 32.94 2.79
N LYS A 114 -31.72 33.17 3.10
CA LYS A 114 -32.42 34.40 2.70
C LYS A 114 -31.77 35.61 3.40
N ARG A 115 -31.43 36.63 2.60
CA ARG A 115 -31.16 37.99 3.07
C ARG A 115 -32.45 38.50 3.73
N MET A 116 -32.49 38.53 5.07
CA MET A 116 -33.46 39.34 5.80
C MET A 116 -32.79 40.67 6.09
N GLU A 117 -33.39 41.74 5.60
CA GLU A 117 -32.97 43.12 5.80
C GLU A 117 -32.94 43.45 7.31
N ASN A 118 -31.89 44.14 7.75
CA ASN A 118 -31.72 44.80 9.06
C ASN A 118 -31.29 43.98 10.30
N THR A 119 -30.33 43.06 10.20
CA THR A 119 -29.48 42.65 11.36
C THR A 119 -28.02 42.38 10.95
N PRO A 120 -27.01 42.67 11.80
CA PRO A 120 -25.61 42.32 11.55
C PRO A 120 -25.42 40.82 11.78
N LYS A 121 -25.17 40.04 10.72
CA LYS A 121 -25.11 38.56 10.75
C LYS A 121 -23.67 38.06 10.59
N THR A 122 -23.12 37.33 11.55
CA THR A 122 -21.76 36.75 11.45
C THR A 122 -21.83 35.35 10.81
N SER A 123 -20.87 34.97 9.95
CA SER A 123 -20.82 33.66 9.30
C SER A 123 -19.39 33.10 9.29
N LEU A 124 -19.09 32.11 10.13
CA LEU A 124 -17.73 31.54 10.23
C LEU A 124 -17.44 30.55 9.09
N LEU A 125 -16.25 30.59 8.48
CA LEU A 125 -15.77 29.63 7.49
C LEU A 125 -14.59 28.83 8.09
N LEU A 126 -14.62 27.51 7.98
CA LEU A 126 -13.49 26.63 8.31
C LEU A 126 -13.13 25.85 7.04
N PRO A 127 -11.90 25.94 6.51
CA PRO A 127 -11.40 25.00 5.52
C PRO A 127 -10.29 24.13 6.12
N LYS A 128 -10.28 22.87 5.70
CA LYS A 128 -9.30 21.81 5.99
C LYS A 128 -9.49 21.06 7.31
N ILE A 129 -10.47 20.16 7.32
CA ILE A 129 -10.39 18.89 8.04
C ILE A 129 -10.31 17.84 6.93
N GLY A 130 -9.15 17.20 6.76
CA GLY A 130 -8.95 16.26 5.67
C GLY A 130 -9.98 15.13 5.73
N GLY A 131 -10.87 15.06 4.74
CA GLY A 131 -11.58 13.84 4.43
C GLY A 131 -10.58 12.76 4.06
N SER A 132 -10.89 11.50 4.39
CA SER A 132 -10.11 10.32 4.05
C SER A 132 -9.86 10.20 2.54
N GLY A 133 -8.82 10.89 2.05
CA GLY A 133 -8.18 10.62 0.77
C GLY A 133 -7.15 9.51 0.97
N GLY A 134 -7.14 8.53 0.07
CA GLY A 134 -6.49 7.22 0.23
C GLY A 134 -5.03 7.20 0.68
N ALA A 135 -4.64 6.04 1.19
CA ALA A 135 -3.45 5.72 2.00
C ALA A 135 -2.04 5.99 1.39
N HIS A 136 -1.88 6.74 0.29
CA HIS A 136 -0.59 6.88 -0.40
C HIS A 136 -0.28 8.28 -0.97
N ALA A 137 -0.44 9.33 -0.17
CA ALA A 137 0.22 10.62 -0.44
C ALA A 137 1.26 10.92 0.66
N PRO A 138 2.52 11.26 0.33
CA PRO A 138 3.47 11.73 1.33
C PRO A 138 2.94 13.04 1.92
N PRO A 139 2.98 13.23 3.25
CA PRO A 139 2.60 14.50 3.84
C PRO A 139 3.55 15.59 3.31
N PRO A 140 3.06 16.79 2.95
CA PRO A 140 3.96 17.92 2.73
C PRO A 140 4.78 18.13 4.01
N ALA A 141 6.05 18.50 3.83
CA ALA A 141 7.01 18.87 4.88
C ALA A 141 6.38 19.82 5.92
N PRO A 142 6.92 19.92 7.15
CA PRO A 142 6.36 20.73 8.23
C PRO A 142 6.58 22.23 7.95
N SER A 143 5.93 22.75 6.91
CA SER A 143 5.69 24.17 6.75
C SER A 143 4.50 24.52 7.62
N VAL A 144 4.75 25.41 8.59
CA VAL A 144 3.78 26.13 9.40
C VAL A 144 2.47 26.28 8.63
N LEU A 145 1.40 25.63 9.10
CA LEU A 145 0.04 25.85 8.61
C LEU A 145 -0.67 26.77 9.60
N PRO A 146 -0.89 28.06 9.28
CA PRO A 146 -1.68 28.97 10.09
C PRO A 146 -3.11 29.14 9.55
N LEU A 147 -4.06 29.08 10.49
CA LEU A 147 -5.35 29.79 10.56
C LEU A 147 -6.51 29.41 9.61
N PRO A 148 -7.75 29.28 10.14
CA PRO A 148 -8.96 29.32 9.33
C PRO A 148 -9.28 30.75 8.86
N PRO A 149 -9.72 30.97 7.60
CA PRO A 149 -10.23 32.26 7.13
C PRO A 149 -11.62 32.52 7.73
N GLN A 150 -11.72 33.50 8.62
CA GLN A 150 -12.99 33.90 9.22
C GLN A 150 -13.69 34.95 8.34
N VAL A 151 -15.02 34.84 8.18
CA VAL A 151 -15.84 35.87 7.52
C VAL A 151 -16.69 36.61 8.55
N HIS A 152 -16.43 37.92 8.74
CA HIS A 152 -17.16 38.74 9.74
C HIS A 152 -17.94 39.85 9.06
N CYS A 153 -19.21 40.06 9.43
CA CYS A 153 -20.03 41.14 8.87
C CYS A 153 -20.13 42.40 9.76
N SER A 154 -19.46 42.42 10.93
CA SER A 154 -19.40 43.56 11.85
C SER A 154 -18.08 43.57 12.64
N PRO A 155 -17.59 44.74 13.11
CA PRO A 155 -16.35 44.82 13.88
C PRO A 155 -16.46 44.00 15.16
N LEU A 156 -15.50 43.10 15.36
CA LEU A 156 -15.38 42.28 16.58
C LEU A 156 -14.94 43.15 17.76
N SER A 157 -15.40 42.83 18.97
CA SER A 157 -14.79 43.41 20.17
C SER A 157 -13.43 42.75 20.45
N ASP A 158 -12.54 43.43 21.16
CA ASP A 158 -11.24 42.86 21.57
C ASP A 158 -11.39 41.53 22.35
N SER A 159 -12.50 41.38 23.10
CA SER A 159 -12.86 40.16 23.82
C SER A 159 -13.24 39.01 22.87
N ASP A 160 -14.03 39.30 21.83
CA ASP A 160 -14.39 38.30 20.81
C ASP A 160 -13.15 37.84 20.04
N GLU A 161 -12.20 38.74 19.80
CA GLU A 161 -10.94 38.42 19.12
C GLU A 161 -10.03 37.54 19.99
N GLN A 162 -9.97 37.77 21.31
CA GLN A 162 -9.24 36.91 22.24
C GLN A 162 -9.87 35.50 22.32
N ASN A 163 -11.19 35.41 22.42
CA ASN A 163 -11.92 34.14 22.45
C ASN A 163 -11.71 33.32 21.16
N LEU A 164 -11.70 34.00 20.01
CA LEU A 164 -11.40 33.38 18.72
C LEU A 164 -9.96 32.84 18.64
N ARG A 165 -8.97 33.58 19.16
CA ARG A 165 -7.57 33.11 19.22
C ARG A 165 -7.43 31.88 20.13
N ALA A 166 -8.19 31.81 21.23
CA ALA A 166 -8.20 30.65 22.11
C ALA A 166 -8.80 29.41 21.41
N LEU A 167 -9.92 29.59 20.70
CA LEU A 167 -10.54 28.53 19.90
C LEU A 167 -9.61 27.99 18.82
N GLU A 168 -8.91 28.88 18.11
CA GLU A 168 -7.95 28.50 17.06
C GLU A 168 -6.85 27.57 17.60
N ARG A 169 -6.30 27.85 18.79
CA ARG A 169 -5.26 27.01 19.42
C ARG A 169 -5.79 25.63 19.81
N HIS A 170 -6.96 25.57 20.46
CA HIS A 170 -7.53 24.31 20.93
C HIS A 170 -7.97 23.41 19.76
N THR A 171 -8.50 24.01 18.69
CA THR A 171 -8.84 23.31 17.45
C THR A 171 -7.61 22.66 16.79
N LEU A 172 -6.49 23.39 16.75
CA LEU A 172 -5.25 22.90 16.16
C LEU A 172 -4.70 21.68 16.92
N VAL A 173 -4.75 21.71 18.25
CA VAL A 173 -4.32 20.60 19.11
C VAL A 173 -5.21 19.37 18.89
N ALA A 174 -6.53 19.55 18.91
CA ALA A 174 -7.49 18.48 18.65
C ALA A 174 -7.29 17.83 17.27
N TYR A 175 -7.07 18.65 16.23
CA TYR A 175 -6.85 18.17 14.88
C TYR A 175 -5.56 17.36 14.71
N ARG A 176 -4.43 17.84 15.28
CA ARG A 176 -3.15 17.10 15.23
C ARG A 176 -3.26 15.74 15.89
N ARG A 177 -4.01 15.64 16.99
CA ARG A 177 -4.27 14.38 17.70
C ARG A 177 -5.09 13.41 16.85
N VAL A 178 -6.20 13.87 16.28
CA VAL A 178 -7.04 13.03 15.39
C VAL A 178 -6.25 12.54 14.16
N GLN A 179 -5.41 13.38 13.55
CA GLN A 179 -4.56 12.95 12.43
C GLN A 179 -3.53 11.89 12.81
N ALA A 180 -2.94 11.98 14.01
CA ALA A 180 -2.00 10.96 14.50
C ALA A 180 -2.71 9.61 14.68
N LEU A 181 -3.93 9.62 15.22
CA LEU A 181 -4.77 8.42 15.38
C LEU A 181 -5.18 7.82 14.02
N GLN A 182 -5.45 8.64 13.00
CA GLN A 182 -5.85 8.17 11.67
C GLN A 182 -4.74 7.55 10.83
N LYS A 183 -3.47 7.90 11.08
CA LYS A 183 -2.32 7.36 10.31
C LYS A 183 -2.02 5.87 10.58
N LEU A 184 -2.74 5.22 11.49
CA LEU A 184 -2.40 3.89 12.04
C LEU A 184 -3.41 2.76 11.74
N GLN A 185 -4.39 2.94 10.86
CA GLN A 185 -5.33 1.87 10.45
C GLN A 185 -5.05 1.42 9.00
N PRO A 186 -4.99 0.09 8.74
CA PRO A 186 -6.24 -0.60 8.36
C PRO A 186 -6.39 -2.06 8.89
N TRP A 187 -7.51 -2.36 9.58
CA TRP A 187 -8.49 -3.50 9.43
C TRP A 187 -9.17 -3.90 10.78
N PRO A 188 -10.27 -4.69 10.78
CA PRO A 188 -11.67 -4.28 10.92
C PRO A 188 -12.11 -4.09 12.38
N GLN A 189 -13.02 -3.13 12.57
CA GLN A 189 -13.75 -2.95 13.82
C GLN A 189 -14.63 -4.17 14.13
N VAL A 190 -14.28 -4.87 15.21
CA VAL A 190 -15.21 -5.75 15.93
C VAL A 190 -16.22 -4.86 16.64
N SER A 191 -17.50 -5.08 16.32
CA SER A 191 -18.64 -4.41 16.93
C SER A 191 -18.72 -4.70 18.44
N LEU A 192 -18.41 -3.71 19.26
CA LEU A 192 -18.80 -3.70 20.67
C LEU A 192 -20.27 -3.28 20.77
N SER A 193 -21.08 -4.26 21.18
CA SER A 193 -22.51 -4.12 21.45
C SER A 193 -22.79 -3.02 22.47
N THR A 194 -23.47 -1.96 22.05
CA THR A 194 -24.04 -0.94 22.93
C THR A 194 -25.29 -1.50 23.59
N SER A 195 -25.16 -2.08 24.78
CA SER A 195 -26.29 -2.31 25.66
C SER A 195 -26.79 -0.96 26.17
N SER A 196 -28.02 -0.63 25.79
CA SER A 196 -28.81 0.49 26.26
C SER A 196 -28.98 0.48 27.79
N SER A 197 -28.64 1.58 28.45
CA SER A 197 -29.31 1.98 29.70
C SER A 197 -29.31 3.50 29.83
N GLN A 198 -30.43 4.10 29.40
CA GLN A 198 -30.85 5.41 29.87
C GLN A 198 -31.22 5.27 31.36
N THR A 199 -30.51 5.93 32.28
CA THR A 199 -31.10 6.38 33.56
C THR A 199 -30.22 7.42 34.28
N SER A 200 -30.86 8.56 34.57
CA SER A 200 -30.64 9.54 35.65
C SER A 200 -29.27 10.26 35.78
N LEU A 201 -29.16 11.41 35.11
CA LEU A 201 -28.31 12.52 35.55
C LEU A 201 -28.93 13.16 36.81
N ALA A 202 -28.24 13.02 37.94
CA ALA A 202 -28.51 13.81 39.14
C ALA A 202 -28.13 15.28 38.89
N LYS A 203 -29.00 16.18 39.36
CA LYS A 203 -28.88 17.64 39.23
C LYS A 203 -27.60 18.17 39.87
N ALA A 204 -26.80 18.94 39.11
CA ALA A 204 -25.81 19.85 39.67
C ALA A 204 -26.49 21.17 40.06
N GLU A 205 -26.24 21.64 41.29
CA GLU A 205 -26.72 22.91 41.83
C GLU A 205 -26.11 24.09 41.08
N LYS A 206 -26.90 25.16 40.90
CA LYS A 206 -26.47 26.42 40.27
C LYS A 206 -25.49 27.16 41.18
N ALA A 207 -24.28 27.45 40.67
CA ALA A 207 -23.41 28.49 41.22
C ALA A 207 -23.71 29.86 40.58
N PRO A 208 -23.48 30.99 41.30
CA PRO A 208 -23.96 32.31 40.91
C PRO A 208 -23.12 32.94 39.78
N GLU A 209 -23.78 33.73 38.93
CA GLU A 209 -23.13 34.59 37.93
C GLU A 209 -22.16 35.58 38.60
N GLY A 210 -20.87 35.50 38.26
CA GLY A 210 -19.89 36.51 38.62
C GLY A 210 -18.43 36.08 38.38
N SER A 211 -17.74 36.79 37.48
CA SER A 211 -16.28 36.84 37.34
C SER A 211 -15.56 35.52 37.04
N TYR A 212 -15.09 35.37 35.79
CA TYR A 212 -14.09 34.38 35.36
C TYR A 212 -13.01 34.19 36.44
N SER A 213 -12.88 32.97 36.97
CA SER A 213 -11.85 32.69 37.97
C SER A 213 -10.48 32.63 37.29
N GLU A 214 -9.47 33.22 37.91
CA GLU A 214 -8.07 33.19 37.42
C GLU A 214 -7.57 31.75 37.19
N LEU A 215 -8.12 30.79 37.94
CA LEU A 215 -7.86 29.36 37.85
C LEU A 215 -8.31 28.75 36.51
N ASP A 216 -9.47 29.15 36.00
CA ASP A 216 -10.01 28.61 34.74
C ASP A 216 -9.18 29.07 33.52
N CYS A 217 -8.73 30.32 33.54
CA CYS A 217 -7.84 30.86 32.49
C CYS A 217 -6.50 30.12 32.44
N LYS A 218 -5.91 29.81 33.60
CA LYS A 218 -4.65 29.07 33.68
C LYS A 218 -4.81 27.61 33.27
N ILE A 219 -5.93 26.96 33.56
CA ILE A 219 -6.23 25.59 33.09
C ILE A 219 -6.40 25.54 31.57
N LEU A 220 -7.07 26.52 30.97
CA LEU A 220 -7.20 26.61 29.51
C LEU A 220 -5.83 26.81 28.84
N GLN A 221 -4.94 27.60 29.46
CA GLN A 221 -3.56 27.72 28.98
C GLN A 221 -2.83 26.38 29.03
N LEU A 222 -2.92 25.65 30.15
CA LEU A 222 -2.32 24.32 30.30
C LEU A 222 -2.85 23.35 29.23
N CYS A 223 -4.17 23.30 29.02
CA CYS A 223 -4.76 22.42 28.00
C CYS A 223 -4.27 22.74 26.58
N GLY A 224 -4.00 24.02 26.28
CA GLY A 224 -3.37 24.44 25.03
C GLY A 224 -1.90 24.01 24.89
N GLU A 225 -1.21 23.75 26.00
CA GLU A 225 0.19 23.30 26.04
C GLU A 225 0.33 21.77 26.03
N LEU A 226 -0.73 21.02 26.34
CA LEU A 226 -0.78 19.54 26.37
C LEU A 226 -0.98 18.92 24.97
N TYR A 227 0.01 19.10 24.10
CA TYR A 227 0.03 18.56 22.73
C TYR A 227 1.13 17.53 22.46
N ASP A 228 1.97 17.20 23.45
CA ASP A 228 3.07 16.26 23.27
C ASP A 228 2.53 14.84 23.03
N LEU A 229 3.27 14.08 22.22
CA LEU A 229 2.96 12.68 21.89
C LEU A 229 3.46 11.71 22.98
N ASP A 230 4.36 12.18 23.83
CA ASP A 230 4.98 11.40 24.89
C ASP A 230 4.28 11.63 26.24
N ALA A 231 3.90 10.55 26.94
CA ALA A 231 3.16 10.67 28.18
C ALA A 231 4.00 11.29 29.32
N ALA A 232 5.31 11.05 29.37
CA ALA A 232 6.17 11.65 30.39
C ALA A 232 6.26 13.18 30.22
N SER A 233 6.36 13.65 28.97
CA SER A 233 6.35 15.08 28.63
C SER A 233 5.04 15.78 29.04
N LEU A 234 3.89 15.12 28.82
CA LEU A 234 2.58 15.62 29.27
C LEU A 234 2.49 15.64 30.81
N GLN A 235 2.92 14.57 31.48
CA GLN A 235 2.96 14.49 32.95
C GLN A 235 3.79 15.63 33.54
N LEU A 236 4.96 15.93 32.95
CA LEU A 236 5.85 17.00 33.40
C LEU A 236 5.17 18.38 33.34
N LYS A 237 4.42 18.68 32.28
CA LYS A 237 3.65 19.93 32.16
C LYS A 237 2.56 20.04 33.21
N VAL A 238 1.82 18.96 33.45
CA VAL A 238 0.76 18.93 34.49
C VAL A 238 1.37 19.04 35.89
N ILE A 239 2.46 18.33 36.17
CA ILE A 239 3.17 18.37 37.46
C ILE A 239 3.72 19.77 37.74
N ASN A 240 4.32 20.43 36.75
CA ASN A 240 4.83 21.80 36.88
C ASN A 240 3.71 22.81 37.17
N TYR A 241 2.56 22.66 36.51
CA TYR A 241 1.39 23.46 36.79
C TYR A 241 0.91 23.27 38.24
N LEU A 242 0.78 22.02 38.69
CA LEU A 242 0.34 21.71 40.05
C LEU A 242 1.33 22.23 41.10
N LYS A 243 2.64 22.11 40.85
CA LYS A 243 3.71 22.64 41.69
C LYS A 243 3.55 24.15 41.92
N GLN A 244 3.29 24.91 40.86
CA GLN A 244 3.06 26.36 40.93
C GLN A 244 1.76 26.70 41.66
N GLU A 245 0.64 26.06 41.30
CA GLU A 245 -0.67 26.43 41.84
C GLU A 245 -0.89 26.02 43.29
N THR A 246 -0.27 24.92 43.72
CA THR A 246 -0.30 24.44 45.12
C THR A 246 0.83 25.02 45.99
N GLN A 247 1.74 25.79 45.39
CA GLN A 247 2.95 26.31 46.05
C GLN A 247 3.74 25.18 46.73
N SER A 248 3.95 24.08 46.02
CA SER A 248 4.67 22.89 46.51
C SER A 248 6.11 22.89 46.02
N LEU A 249 7.01 22.30 46.79
CA LEU A 249 8.40 22.09 46.37
C LEU A 249 8.47 21.06 45.23
N CYS A 250 7.67 19.98 45.35
CA CYS A 250 7.66 18.87 44.41
C CYS A 250 6.24 18.31 44.27
N CYS A 251 5.89 17.85 43.07
CA CYS A 251 4.67 17.09 42.81
C CYS A 251 5.02 15.85 41.98
N CYS A 252 4.27 14.76 42.13
CA CYS A 252 4.40 13.59 41.26
C CYS A 252 3.03 12.98 40.97
N LEU A 253 2.96 12.15 39.93
CA LEU A 253 1.79 11.36 39.58
C LEU A 253 2.10 9.88 39.76
N LEU A 254 1.26 9.19 40.53
CA LEU A 254 1.30 7.74 40.70
C LEU A 254 0.15 7.15 39.89
N LEU A 255 0.45 6.52 38.76
CA LEU A 255 -0.54 5.94 37.85
C LEU A 255 -1.00 4.58 38.38
N VAL A 256 -2.31 4.33 38.41
CA VAL A 256 -2.87 3.04 38.83
C VAL A 256 -2.74 2.04 37.69
N SER A 257 -2.30 0.82 38.00
CA SER A 257 -2.24 -0.29 37.05
C SER A 257 -3.63 -0.69 36.55
N GLU A 258 -3.75 -1.28 35.36
CA GLU A 258 -5.07 -1.68 34.80
C GLU A 258 -5.77 -2.74 35.65
N ASP A 259 -4.97 -3.58 36.29
CA ASP A 259 -5.31 -4.61 37.26
C ASP A 259 -5.52 -4.07 38.69
N ASN A 260 -5.40 -2.75 38.91
CA ASN A 260 -5.58 -2.07 40.20
C ASN A 260 -4.74 -2.65 41.36
N HIS A 261 -3.61 -3.26 41.05
CA HIS A 261 -2.75 -3.92 42.04
C HIS A 261 -1.41 -3.22 42.26
N GLN A 262 -1.03 -2.30 41.37
CA GLN A 262 0.21 -1.53 41.49
C GLN A 262 0.01 -0.04 41.18
N LEU A 263 0.89 0.80 41.73
CA LEU A 263 1.05 2.21 41.38
C LEU A 263 2.40 2.41 40.71
N PHE A 264 2.45 3.12 39.59
CA PHE A 264 3.68 3.41 38.85
C PHE A 264 3.97 4.91 38.83
N CYS A 265 5.23 5.29 39.04
CA CYS A 265 5.70 6.65 38.94
C CYS A 265 6.82 6.76 37.90
N GLN A 266 6.59 7.56 36.87
CA GLN A 266 7.57 7.83 35.80
C GLN A 266 8.17 9.24 35.92
N VAL A 267 7.44 10.18 36.54
CA VAL A 267 7.85 11.59 36.62
C VAL A 267 7.73 12.10 38.05
N VAL A 268 8.84 12.61 38.59
CA VAL A 268 8.93 13.19 39.93
C VAL A 268 9.45 14.62 39.82
N GLY A 269 8.59 15.58 40.15
CA GLY A 269 8.88 17.00 39.98
C GLY A 269 9.19 17.34 38.52
N ASP A 270 10.38 17.88 38.28
CA ASP A 270 10.83 18.33 36.97
C ASP A 270 11.69 17.25 36.26
N ARG A 271 11.77 16.04 36.83
CA ARG A 271 12.62 14.94 36.34
C ARG A 271 11.77 13.76 35.87
N VAL A 272 12.07 13.30 34.65
CA VAL A 272 11.60 12.00 34.15
C VAL A 272 12.60 10.94 34.60
N LEU A 273 12.13 9.88 35.23
CA LEU A 273 12.97 8.78 35.73
C LEU A 273 13.36 7.85 34.57
N GLU A 274 14.59 7.31 34.60
CA GLU A 274 15.04 6.31 33.62
C GLU A 274 14.35 4.97 33.82
N GLU A 275 14.05 4.59 35.06
CA GLU A 275 13.28 3.41 35.44
C GLU A 275 12.02 3.82 36.22
N GLU A 276 10.87 3.23 35.87
CA GLU A 276 9.61 3.47 36.57
C GLU A 276 9.64 2.85 37.96
N ILE A 277 9.20 3.62 38.96
CA ILE A 277 9.10 3.13 40.34
C ILE A 277 7.70 2.56 40.54
N SER A 278 7.61 1.29 40.93
CA SER A 278 6.35 0.60 41.20
C SER A 278 6.11 0.36 42.70
N PHE A 279 4.89 0.60 43.18
CA PHE A 279 4.44 0.28 44.53
C PHE A 279 3.30 -0.75 44.47
N SER A 280 3.27 -1.73 45.38
CA SER A 280 2.14 -2.66 45.45
C SER A 280 0.98 -2.05 46.24
N LEU A 281 -0.24 -2.17 45.71
CA LEU A 281 -1.48 -1.72 46.38
C LEU A 281 -2.01 -2.72 47.42
N THR A 282 -1.42 -3.91 47.54
CA THR A 282 -1.95 -5.00 48.39
C THR A 282 -1.82 -4.75 49.90
N PHE A 283 -0.90 -3.88 50.32
CA PHE A 283 -0.73 -3.46 51.71
C PHE A 283 -0.15 -2.04 51.75
N GLY A 284 -0.92 -1.04 52.18
CA GLY A 284 -0.42 0.33 52.37
C GLY A 284 -1.52 1.40 52.45
N CYS A 285 -1.23 2.54 53.09
CA CYS A 285 -2.15 3.67 53.22
C CYS A 285 -2.56 4.28 51.86
N LEU A 286 -1.72 4.15 50.83
CA LEU A 286 -2.01 4.60 49.46
C LEU A 286 -3.04 3.69 48.74
N GLY A 287 -3.13 2.41 49.13
CA GLY A 287 -4.17 1.50 48.62
C GLY A 287 -5.57 1.90 49.07
N GLN A 288 -5.70 2.34 50.34
CA GLN A 288 -6.96 2.86 50.87
C GLN A 288 -7.45 4.11 50.13
N VAL A 289 -6.55 4.94 49.61
CA VAL A 289 -6.91 6.12 48.79
C VAL A 289 -7.61 5.70 47.49
N VAL A 290 -7.15 4.61 46.87
CA VAL A 290 -7.71 4.06 45.64
C VAL A 290 -9.10 3.45 45.90
N GLU A 291 -9.27 2.77 47.04
CA GLU A 291 -10.55 2.15 47.45
C GLU A 291 -11.59 3.18 47.92
N ASP A 292 -11.21 4.05 48.86
CA ASP A 292 -12.11 5.01 49.50
C ASP A 292 -12.36 6.27 48.66
N LYS A 293 -11.53 6.52 47.65
CA LYS A 293 -11.58 7.70 46.76
C LYS A 293 -11.54 9.02 47.53
N LYS A 294 -10.85 9.06 48.66
CA LYS A 294 -10.67 10.24 49.51
C LYS A 294 -9.23 10.71 49.51
N SER A 295 -9.05 12.03 49.55
CA SER A 295 -7.73 12.63 49.72
C SER A 295 -7.15 12.29 51.09
N ILE A 296 -5.83 12.15 51.16
CA ILE A 296 -5.12 11.91 52.43
C ILE A 296 -3.97 12.90 52.60
N THR A 297 -3.57 13.11 53.84
CA THR A 297 -2.45 13.98 54.22
C THR A 297 -1.33 13.20 54.89
N LEU A 298 -0.20 13.86 55.14
CA LEU A 298 0.97 13.21 55.79
C LEU A 298 0.64 12.52 57.13
N LYS A 299 -0.39 12.97 57.86
CA LYS A 299 -0.80 12.38 59.15
C LYS A 299 -1.42 10.99 59.01
N ASP A 300 -1.88 10.65 57.81
CA ASP A 300 -2.60 9.41 57.51
C ASP A 300 -1.68 8.31 56.95
N ILE A 301 -0.38 8.62 56.78
CA ILE A 301 0.60 7.74 56.11
C ILE A 301 1.59 7.17 57.14
N SER A 302 1.71 5.85 57.17
CA SER A 302 2.68 5.13 58.00
C SER A 302 4.01 4.83 57.30
N GLU A 303 4.07 4.94 55.97
CA GLU A 303 5.19 4.51 55.09
C GLU A 303 6.04 5.67 54.55
N VAL A 304 6.35 6.67 55.37
CA VAL A 304 7.07 7.90 54.93
C VAL A 304 8.48 7.60 54.38
N GLY A 305 9.10 6.48 54.78
CA GLY A 305 10.45 6.09 54.35
C GLY A 305 10.61 5.83 52.85
N GLN A 306 9.63 5.19 52.20
CA GLN A 306 9.69 4.93 50.75
C GLN A 306 9.48 6.21 49.93
N LEU A 307 8.60 7.10 50.39
CA LEU A 307 8.37 8.41 49.77
C LEU A 307 9.60 9.32 49.87
N ASN A 308 10.29 9.31 51.02
CA ASN A 308 11.56 10.03 51.19
C ASN A 308 12.64 9.52 50.23
N SER A 309 12.71 8.19 50.01
CA SER A 309 13.63 7.58 49.06
C SER A 309 13.31 7.96 47.60
N MET A 310 12.02 8.00 47.24
CA MET A 310 11.55 8.38 45.90
C MET A 310 11.84 9.87 45.59
N LEU A 311 11.62 10.75 46.56
CA LEU A 311 11.78 12.20 46.39
C LEU A 311 13.20 12.70 46.63
N GLY A 312 14.06 11.90 47.26
CA GLY A 312 15.41 12.29 47.66
C GLY A 312 15.47 13.44 48.68
N THR A 313 14.35 13.75 49.34
CA THR A 313 14.18 14.85 50.30
C THR A 313 13.24 14.42 51.43
N GLU A 314 13.40 15.00 52.63
CA GLU A 314 12.47 14.73 53.74
C GLU A 314 11.10 15.37 53.46
N VAL A 315 10.05 14.55 53.58
CA VAL A 315 8.66 15.00 53.44
C VAL A 315 8.15 15.59 54.76
N THR A 316 7.95 16.90 54.79
CA THR A 316 7.41 17.67 55.94
C THR A 316 5.90 17.90 55.85
N SER A 317 5.37 17.94 54.62
CA SER A 317 3.93 18.03 54.36
C SER A 317 3.60 17.30 53.05
N MET A 318 2.44 16.66 53.00
CA MET A 318 1.98 15.92 51.82
C MET A 318 0.46 16.05 51.67
N LEU A 319 0.02 16.17 50.41
CA LEU A 319 -1.37 16.04 49.99
C LEU A 319 -1.44 15.04 48.84
N CYS A 320 -2.23 13.98 49.00
CA CYS A 320 -2.51 13.00 47.96
C CYS A 320 -3.97 13.07 47.57
N VAL A 321 -4.25 13.30 46.29
CA VAL A 321 -5.60 13.45 45.74
C VAL A 321 -5.84 12.36 44.69
N PRO A 322 -6.88 11.52 44.84
CA PRO A 322 -7.23 10.52 43.84
C PRO A 322 -7.79 11.18 42.58
N VAL A 323 -7.23 10.81 41.43
CA VAL A 323 -7.69 11.23 40.11
C VAL A 323 -8.70 10.23 39.60
N ILE A 324 -9.98 10.61 39.66
CA ILE A 324 -11.09 9.76 39.24
C ILE A 324 -11.39 10.02 37.77
N SER A 325 -11.36 8.98 36.94
CA SER A 325 -11.78 9.09 35.54
C SER A 325 -13.28 9.33 35.44
N ARG A 326 -13.66 10.34 34.68
CA ARG A 326 -15.07 10.65 34.39
C ARG A 326 -15.76 9.57 33.55
N ALA A 327 -14.99 8.81 32.77
CA ALA A 327 -15.54 7.75 31.91
C ALA A 327 -15.80 6.45 32.68
N THR A 328 -14.86 6.04 33.55
CA THR A 328 -14.93 4.74 34.23
C THR A 328 -15.37 4.85 35.69
N SER A 329 -15.40 6.07 36.26
CA SER A 329 -15.60 6.33 37.69
C SER A 329 -14.59 5.62 38.61
N GLN A 330 -13.45 5.16 38.08
CA GLN A 330 -12.36 4.52 38.81
C GLN A 330 -11.20 5.51 39.02
N VAL A 331 -10.37 5.26 40.04
CA VAL A 331 -9.15 6.03 40.27
C VAL A 331 -8.10 5.58 39.25
N VAL A 332 -7.64 6.50 38.40
CA VAL A 332 -6.66 6.22 37.34
C VAL A 332 -5.26 6.68 37.73
N ALA A 333 -5.16 7.65 38.63
CA ALA A 333 -3.89 8.11 39.18
C ALA A 333 -4.08 8.67 40.59
N LEU A 334 -2.99 8.80 41.34
CA LEU A 334 -2.91 9.58 42.57
C LEU A 334 -1.99 10.77 42.31
N ALA A 335 -2.50 11.98 42.51
CA ALA A 335 -1.74 13.21 42.39
C ALA A 335 -1.19 13.59 43.76
N CYS A 336 0.13 13.55 43.91
CA CYS A 336 0.80 13.82 45.18
C CYS A 336 1.56 15.15 45.11
N ALA A 337 1.31 16.03 46.08
CA ALA A 337 2.02 17.28 46.29
C ALA A 337 2.80 17.22 47.62
N PHE A 338 4.06 17.65 47.61
CA PHE A 338 4.98 17.55 48.72
C PHE A 338 5.63 18.89 49.08
N ASN A 339 5.84 19.08 50.38
CA ASN A 339 6.60 20.17 50.99
C ASN A 339 6.10 21.56 50.54
N LYS A 340 5.03 22.02 51.16
CA LYS A 340 4.43 23.33 50.88
C LYS A 340 5.42 24.47 51.20
N LEU A 341 5.59 25.39 50.25
CA LEU A 341 6.52 26.52 50.34
C LEU A 341 5.94 27.71 51.13
N SER A 342 4.61 27.87 51.11
CA SER A 342 3.90 28.95 51.80
C SER A 342 2.81 28.40 52.72
N GLY A 343 3.14 28.17 53.99
CA GLY A 343 2.24 27.69 55.06
C GLY A 343 2.60 26.30 55.59
N GLU A 344 2.13 25.96 56.80
CA GLU A 344 2.50 24.68 57.48
C GLU A 344 1.74 23.45 56.95
N SER A 345 0.62 23.62 56.24
CA SER A 345 -0.19 22.51 55.71
C SER A 345 -0.97 22.86 54.44
N TYR A 346 -1.32 21.83 53.68
CA TYR A 346 -2.22 21.94 52.52
C TYR A 346 -3.66 22.22 52.97
N THR A 347 -4.36 23.05 52.20
CA THR A 347 -5.74 23.46 52.49
C THR A 347 -6.73 22.78 51.56
N GLU A 348 -8.01 22.77 51.89
CA GLU A 348 -9.08 22.28 50.99
C GLU A 348 -9.08 23.00 49.63
N ARG A 349 -8.59 24.25 49.59
CA ARG A 349 -8.42 24.99 48.33
C ARG A 349 -7.33 24.38 47.45
N ASP A 350 -6.27 23.83 48.04
CA ASP A 350 -5.19 23.17 47.29
C ASP A 350 -5.67 21.83 46.73
N GLU A 351 -6.45 21.08 47.50
CA GLU A 351 -7.14 19.88 47.02
C GLU A 351 -8.08 20.20 45.84
N HIS A 352 -8.91 21.25 45.98
CA HIS A 352 -9.80 21.69 44.91
C HIS A 352 -9.03 22.06 43.63
N LYS A 353 -7.87 22.72 43.74
CA LYS A 353 -7.02 23.05 42.57
C LYS A 353 -6.53 21.80 41.85
N ILE A 354 -6.13 20.76 42.59
CA ILE A 354 -5.68 19.49 42.02
C ILE A 354 -6.86 18.77 41.33
N GLN A 355 -8.01 18.65 42.00
CA GLN A 355 -9.22 18.05 41.43
C GLN A 355 -9.68 18.79 40.17
N HIS A 356 -9.65 20.13 40.20
CA HIS A 356 -10.00 20.99 39.08
C HIS A 356 -9.03 20.82 37.89
N CYS A 357 -7.74 20.60 38.14
CA CYS A 357 -6.78 20.31 37.07
C CYS A 357 -7.13 18.98 36.36
N PHE A 358 -7.26 17.90 37.13
CA PHE A 358 -7.49 16.56 36.56
C PHE A 358 -8.90 16.35 36.00
N CYS A 359 -9.86 17.18 36.40
CA CYS A 359 -11.16 17.27 35.75
C CYS A 359 -11.05 17.42 34.23
N TYR A 360 -9.99 18.08 33.74
CA TYR A 360 -9.78 18.35 32.31
C TYR A 360 -8.55 17.65 31.74
N THR A 361 -7.48 17.47 32.51
CA THR A 361 -6.22 16.88 32.01
C THR A 361 -6.18 15.36 32.08
N SER A 362 -7.06 14.70 32.84
CA SER A 362 -7.04 13.24 33.01
C SER A 362 -7.29 12.47 31.72
N THR A 363 -8.25 12.90 30.88
CA THR A 363 -8.60 12.21 29.64
C THR A 363 -7.44 12.20 28.64
N VAL A 364 -6.75 13.33 28.47
CA VAL A 364 -5.59 13.42 27.57
C VAL A 364 -4.41 12.59 28.09
N LEU A 365 -4.12 12.66 29.39
CA LEU A 365 -3.03 11.86 29.98
C LEU A 365 -3.30 10.35 29.84
N THR A 366 -4.52 9.90 30.16
CA THR A 366 -4.89 8.49 30.14
C THR A 366 -4.88 7.93 28.71
N SER A 367 -5.39 8.69 27.74
CA SER A 367 -5.42 8.24 26.34
C SER A 367 -4.02 8.17 25.72
N THR A 368 -3.14 9.14 25.97
CA THR A 368 -1.75 9.09 25.49
C THR A 368 -0.95 7.96 26.14
N LEU A 369 -1.16 7.71 27.44
CA LEU A 369 -0.51 6.60 28.15
C LEU A 369 -0.96 5.24 27.61
N ALA A 370 -2.26 5.05 27.39
CA ALA A 370 -2.80 3.83 26.78
C ALA A 370 -2.22 3.61 25.37
N PHE A 371 -2.12 4.68 24.57
CA PHE A 371 -1.53 4.63 23.24
C PHE A 371 -0.06 4.20 23.25
N GLN A 372 0.77 4.74 24.15
CA GLN A 372 2.19 4.34 24.24
C GLN A 372 2.37 2.89 24.68
N LYS A 373 1.55 2.40 25.63
CA LYS A 373 1.58 0.99 26.05
C LYS A 373 1.23 0.04 24.91
N GLU A 374 0.21 0.37 24.12
CA GLU A 374 -0.17 -0.42 22.95
C GLU A 374 0.94 -0.42 21.88
N GLN A 375 1.62 0.71 21.67
CA GLN A 375 2.73 0.82 20.74
C GLN A 375 3.94 -0.02 21.18
N LYS A 376 4.27 -0.03 22.48
CA LYS A 376 5.37 -0.84 23.03
C LYS A 376 5.14 -2.34 22.79
N LEU A 377 3.94 -2.82 23.09
CA LEU A 377 3.53 -4.21 22.85
C LEU A 377 3.61 -4.60 21.37
N LYS A 378 3.29 -3.68 20.45
CA LYS A 378 3.39 -3.91 19.00
C LYS A 378 4.83 -4.04 18.51
N CYS A 379 5.76 -3.24 19.04
CA CYS A 379 7.16 -3.30 18.65
C CYS A 379 7.85 -4.59 19.13
N GLU A 380 7.52 -5.05 20.34
CA GLU A 380 8.06 -6.31 20.90
C GLU A 380 7.60 -7.54 20.10
N CYS A 381 6.44 -7.47 19.42
CA CYS A 381 5.95 -8.55 18.55
C CYS A 381 6.55 -8.55 17.12
N GLN A 382 7.41 -7.59 16.75
CA GLN A 382 8.00 -7.45 15.41
C GLN A 382 9.44 -8.00 15.31
N VAL A 383 9.85 -8.91 16.19
CA VAL A 383 11.19 -9.53 16.11
C VAL A 383 11.23 -10.52 14.94
N ASN A 384 12.08 -10.23 13.95
CA ASN A 384 12.18 -10.90 12.64
C ASN A 384 12.71 -12.34 12.69
N ASP A 385 13.03 -12.88 13.87
CA ASP A 385 13.56 -14.22 14.04
C ASP A 385 12.79 -14.99 15.12
N VAL A 386 12.20 -16.12 14.71
CA VAL A 386 11.42 -17.04 15.56
C VAL A 386 12.24 -17.45 16.78
N SER A 387 13.54 -17.65 16.59
CA SER A 387 14.46 -18.11 17.62
C SER A 387 14.69 -17.05 18.69
N VAL A 388 14.82 -15.78 18.30
CA VAL A 388 15.01 -14.66 19.22
C VAL A 388 13.72 -14.38 20.00
N LEU A 389 12.57 -14.40 19.32
CA LEU A 389 11.26 -14.22 19.96
C LEU A 389 10.99 -15.32 21.01
N LEU A 390 11.28 -16.59 20.68
CA LEU A 390 11.15 -17.69 21.63
C LEU A 390 12.07 -17.52 22.84
N GLN A 391 13.28 -17.01 22.65
CA GLN A 391 14.26 -16.79 23.72
C GLN A 391 13.81 -15.68 24.69
N GLU A 392 13.27 -14.57 24.16
CA GLU A 392 12.71 -13.49 24.98
C GLU A 392 11.50 -13.98 25.78
N ILE A 393 10.58 -14.69 25.11
CA ILE A 393 9.42 -15.32 25.74
C ILE A 393 9.85 -16.22 26.91
N ILE A 394 10.84 -17.08 26.71
CA ILE A 394 11.30 -18.00 27.77
C ILE A 394 11.94 -17.27 28.94
N THR A 395 12.71 -16.23 28.65
CA THR A 395 13.35 -15.39 29.67
C THR A 395 12.29 -14.68 30.52
N GLU A 396 11.26 -14.12 29.87
CA GLU A 396 10.14 -13.48 30.55
C GLU A 396 9.29 -14.47 31.35
N ALA A 397 8.97 -15.65 30.79
CA ALA A 397 8.22 -16.69 31.48
C ALA A 397 8.92 -17.13 32.78
N ARG A 398 10.24 -17.28 32.72
CA ARG A 398 11.08 -17.64 33.87
C ARG A 398 11.06 -16.54 34.94
N ASN A 399 11.24 -15.28 34.53
CA ASN A 399 11.29 -14.14 35.44
C ASN A 399 9.94 -13.89 36.13
N LEU A 400 8.85 -13.87 35.36
CA LEU A 400 7.48 -13.66 35.84
C LEU A 400 7.03 -14.74 36.82
N SER A 401 7.36 -16.00 36.52
CA SER A 401 7.01 -17.14 37.38
C SER A 401 8.03 -17.43 38.48
N ASN A 402 9.15 -16.69 38.56
CA ASN A 402 10.28 -16.99 39.45
C ASN A 402 10.69 -18.48 39.41
N ALA A 403 10.86 -19.03 38.21
CA ALA A 403 11.37 -20.39 38.02
C ALA A 403 12.90 -20.39 37.83
N GLU A 404 13.58 -21.50 38.14
CA GLU A 404 15.01 -21.64 37.86
C GLU A 404 15.26 -21.90 36.36
N ILE A 405 14.44 -22.75 35.73
CA ILE A 405 14.58 -23.12 34.31
C ILE A 405 13.22 -23.04 33.62
N CYS A 406 13.22 -22.60 32.36
CA CYS A 406 12.07 -22.66 31.46
C CYS A 406 12.50 -23.34 30.16
N SER A 407 11.74 -24.33 29.71
CA SER A 407 11.96 -25.06 28.45
C SER A 407 10.68 -25.03 27.60
N VAL A 408 10.85 -24.87 26.28
CA VAL A 408 9.75 -24.87 25.32
C VAL A 408 9.99 -25.92 24.25
N PHE A 409 8.96 -26.73 24.04
CA PHE A 409 8.91 -27.77 23.04
C PHE A 409 7.85 -27.43 22.01
N LEU A 410 8.21 -27.45 20.73
CA LEU A 410 7.25 -27.31 19.64
C LEU A 410 6.84 -28.68 19.12
N LEU A 411 5.56 -28.84 18.82
CA LEU A 411 5.03 -30.10 18.30
C LEU A 411 5.26 -30.20 16.79
N ASP A 412 6.09 -31.15 16.37
CA ASP A 412 6.20 -31.53 14.96
C ASP A 412 5.11 -32.56 14.62
N ARG A 413 4.16 -32.14 13.79
CA ARG A 413 3.02 -32.96 13.37
C ARG A 413 3.39 -34.08 12.39
N HIS A 414 4.52 -33.97 11.70
CA HIS A 414 4.92 -34.99 10.72
C HIS A 414 5.56 -36.20 11.41
N SER A 415 6.41 -35.95 12.40
CA SER A 415 7.08 -37.00 13.18
C SER A 415 6.33 -37.43 14.43
N HIS A 416 5.30 -36.66 14.86
CA HIS A 416 4.61 -36.84 16.15
C HIS A 416 5.57 -36.72 17.35
N GLU A 417 6.53 -35.80 17.27
CA GLU A 417 7.54 -35.54 18.30
C GLU A 417 7.44 -34.10 18.83
N LEU A 418 7.79 -33.93 20.10
CA LEU A 418 8.06 -32.65 20.74
C LEU A 418 9.54 -32.33 20.57
N VAL A 419 9.81 -31.20 19.92
CA VAL A 419 11.15 -30.75 19.57
C VAL A 419 11.53 -29.57 20.45
N ALA A 420 12.58 -29.72 21.26
CA ALA A 420 13.10 -28.62 22.07
C ALA A 420 13.77 -27.59 21.16
N LYS A 421 13.23 -26.37 21.11
CA LYS A 421 13.82 -25.27 20.32
C LYS A 421 14.74 -24.37 21.12
N VAL A 422 14.51 -24.25 22.42
CA VAL A 422 15.29 -23.41 23.32
C VAL A 422 15.40 -24.09 24.68
N PHE A 423 16.61 -24.12 25.23
CA PHE A 423 16.92 -24.69 26.54
C PHE A 423 17.71 -23.66 27.35
N ASP A 424 17.22 -23.29 28.54
CA ASP A 424 17.84 -22.34 29.47
C ASP A 424 18.32 -21.01 28.83
N GLY A 425 17.47 -20.40 28.00
CA GLY A 425 17.77 -19.10 27.39
C GLY A 425 18.87 -19.12 26.33
N GLY A 426 19.29 -20.30 25.84
CA GLY A 426 20.15 -20.46 24.65
C GLY A 426 19.36 -21.06 23.47
N VAL A 427 19.53 -20.49 22.28
CA VAL A 427 18.98 -21.05 21.04
C VAL A 427 19.78 -22.28 20.63
N VAL A 428 19.10 -23.40 20.41
CA VAL A 428 19.73 -24.59 19.85
C VAL A 428 19.69 -24.46 18.32
N ASP A 429 20.70 -23.80 17.75
CA ASP A 429 20.75 -23.49 16.30
C ASP A 429 21.41 -24.62 15.48
N ASP A 430 21.99 -25.61 16.15
CA ASP A 430 22.71 -26.72 15.53
C ASP A 430 21.79 -27.96 15.47
N GLU A 431 21.48 -28.47 14.26
CA GLU A 431 20.65 -29.68 14.07
C GLU A 431 21.18 -30.90 14.84
N SER A 432 22.46 -30.86 15.23
CA SER A 432 23.14 -31.89 16.01
C SER A 432 22.76 -31.95 17.50
N TYR A 433 22.09 -30.93 18.06
CA TYR A 433 21.70 -30.86 19.48
C TYR A 433 20.18 -30.75 19.72
N GLU A 434 19.37 -31.02 18.70
CA GLU A 434 17.90 -30.93 18.80
C GLU A 434 17.32 -32.08 19.66
N ILE A 435 16.88 -31.78 20.89
CA ILE A 435 16.28 -32.79 21.79
C ILE A 435 14.85 -33.09 21.32
N ARG A 436 14.61 -34.35 20.98
CA ARG A 436 13.31 -34.86 20.51
C ARG A 436 12.73 -35.85 21.50
N ILE A 437 11.47 -35.66 21.87
CA ILE A 437 10.71 -36.55 22.75
C ILE A 437 9.41 -36.93 22.07
N PRO A 438 8.92 -38.17 22.18
CA PRO A 438 7.61 -38.54 21.65
C PRO A 438 6.51 -37.66 22.26
N ALA A 439 5.55 -37.22 21.44
CA ALA A 439 4.53 -36.25 21.85
C ALA A 439 3.53 -36.78 22.90
N ASP A 440 3.56 -38.07 23.21
CA ASP A 440 2.73 -38.77 24.20
C ASP A 440 3.51 -39.19 25.46
N GLN A 441 4.82 -38.95 25.50
CA GLN A 441 5.69 -39.41 26.59
C GLN A 441 6.03 -38.32 27.61
N GLY A 442 6.05 -38.71 28.89
CA GLY A 442 6.48 -37.84 30.00
C GLY A 442 5.46 -36.74 30.35
N ILE A 443 5.94 -35.74 31.10
CA ILE A 443 5.12 -34.61 31.55
C ILE A 443 4.69 -33.74 30.35
N ALA A 444 5.65 -33.37 29.50
CA ALA A 444 5.39 -32.56 28.32
C ALA A 444 4.44 -33.27 27.34
N GLY A 445 4.61 -34.57 27.10
CA GLY A 445 3.72 -35.33 26.22
C GLY A 445 2.30 -35.49 26.78
N HIS A 446 2.14 -35.64 28.09
CA HIS A 446 0.82 -35.66 28.72
C HIS A 446 0.09 -34.32 28.54
N VAL A 447 0.79 -33.20 28.74
CA VAL A 447 0.23 -31.86 28.53
C VAL A 447 -0.04 -31.59 27.05
N ALA A 448 0.82 -32.05 26.14
CA ALA A 448 0.62 -31.95 24.70
C ALA A 448 -0.65 -32.68 24.24
N THR A 449 -0.86 -33.89 24.76
CA THR A 449 -2.00 -34.75 24.38
C THR A 449 -3.31 -34.29 25.02
N THR A 450 -3.28 -33.86 26.28
CA THR A 450 -4.50 -33.45 27.00
C THR A 450 -4.90 -31.99 26.77
N GLY A 451 -3.93 -31.14 26.40
CA GLY A 451 -4.13 -29.70 26.26
C GLY A 451 -4.53 -29.00 27.57
N LYS A 452 -4.14 -29.56 28.72
CA LYS A 452 -4.42 -29.02 30.06
C LYS A 452 -3.13 -28.79 30.84
N ILE A 453 -3.12 -27.75 31.67
CA ILE A 453 -2.01 -27.42 32.57
C ILE A 453 -1.83 -28.53 33.62
N LEU A 454 -0.57 -28.84 33.95
CA LEU A 454 -0.19 -29.78 34.98
C LEU A 454 0.81 -29.14 35.96
N ASN A 455 0.40 -28.97 37.21
CA ASN A 455 1.24 -28.45 38.29
C ASN A 455 1.66 -29.59 39.24
N ILE A 456 2.95 -29.87 39.29
CA ILE A 456 3.55 -30.96 40.06
C ILE A 456 4.34 -30.37 41.23
N LYS A 457 3.88 -30.68 42.44
CA LYS A 457 4.48 -30.19 43.69
C LYS A 457 5.77 -30.90 44.08
N ASP A 458 5.88 -32.19 43.77
CA ASP A 458 7.08 -33.00 43.95
C ASP A 458 7.28 -33.88 42.73
N ALA A 459 8.27 -33.54 41.90
CA ALA A 459 8.55 -34.23 40.65
C ALA A 459 8.89 -35.71 40.86
N TYR A 460 9.64 -36.06 41.91
CA TYR A 460 10.09 -37.44 42.15
C TYR A 460 8.95 -38.38 42.56
N SER A 461 7.85 -37.82 43.07
CA SER A 461 6.64 -38.57 43.42
C SER A 461 5.71 -38.82 42.24
N HIS A 462 5.90 -38.11 41.12
CA HIS A 462 4.98 -38.13 39.99
C HIS A 462 5.30 -39.26 39.01
N PRO A 463 4.32 -40.08 38.58
CA PRO A 463 4.56 -41.27 37.75
C PRO A 463 5.08 -40.94 36.34
N LEU A 464 4.87 -39.71 35.88
CA LEU A 464 5.29 -39.24 34.55
C LEU A 464 6.70 -38.61 34.53
N PHE A 465 7.35 -38.46 35.69
CA PHE A 465 8.67 -37.83 35.78
C PHE A 465 9.79 -38.83 35.45
N TYR A 466 10.67 -38.46 34.52
CA TYR A 466 11.80 -39.28 34.12
C TYR A 466 13.08 -38.84 34.83
N ARG A 467 13.62 -39.71 35.69
CA ARG A 467 14.79 -39.40 36.55
C ARG A 467 16.14 -39.45 35.83
N GLY A 468 16.22 -40.12 34.67
CA GLY A 468 17.49 -40.34 33.99
C GLY A 468 18.20 -39.05 33.55
N VAL A 469 17.45 -37.96 33.31
CA VAL A 469 18.03 -36.65 32.97
C VAL A 469 18.69 -36.01 34.19
N ASP A 470 18.01 -35.98 35.34
CA ASP A 470 18.55 -35.52 36.63
C ASP A 470 19.82 -36.31 37.01
N ASP A 471 19.77 -37.65 36.89
CA ASP A 471 20.89 -38.55 37.25
C ASP A 471 22.15 -38.31 36.39
N SER A 472 21.97 -37.87 35.14
CA SER A 472 23.06 -37.61 34.20
C SER A 472 23.63 -36.19 34.29
N THR A 473 22.79 -35.21 34.66
CA THR A 473 23.14 -33.78 34.70
C THR A 473 23.56 -33.30 36.09
N GLY A 474 23.22 -34.05 37.14
CA GLY A 474 23.38 -33.63 38.54
C GLY A 474 22.39 -32.55 38.97
N PHE A 475 21.47 -32.15 38.09
CA PHE A 475 20.38 -31.22 38.40
C PHE A 475 19.28 -31.95 39.17
N ARG A 476 18.70 -31.32 40.20
CA ARG A 476 17.61 -31.91 40.98
C ARG A 476 16.31 -31.15 40.78
N THR A 477 15.36 -31.82 40.13
CA THR A 477 14.03 -31.28 39.87
C THR A 477 13.12 -31.45 41.09
N ARG A 478 12.67 -30.34 41.67
CA ARG A 478 11.81 -30.25 42.86
C ARG A 478 10.33 -30.19 42.49
N ASN A 479 9.96 -29.21 41.67
CA ASN A 479 8.57 -28.95 41.27
C ASN A 479 8.54 -28.48 39.80
N ILE A 480 7.43 -28.76 39.11
CA ILE A 480 7.28 -28.50 37.67
C ILE A 480 5.88 -27.92 37.42
N LEU A 481 5.81 -26.83 36.66
CA LEU A 481 4.56 -26.31 36.10
C LEU A 481 4.63 -26.41 34.58
N CYS A 482 3.83 -27.30 34.00
CA CYS A 482 3.82 -27.56 32.57
C CYS A 482 2.48 -27.12 31.97
N PHE A 483 2.51 -26.35 30.88
CA PHE A 483 1.33 -25.78 30.26
C PHE A 483 1.39 -25.86 28.73
N PRO A 484 0.25 -26.10 28.07
CA PRO A 484 0.19 -26.22 26.62
C PRO A 484 0.23 -24.83 25.99
N ILE A 485 0.83 -24.73 24.80
CA ILE A 485 0.75 -23.56 23.91
C ILE A 485 -0.23 -23.90 22.81
N LYS A 486 -1.27 -23.08 22.65
CA LYS A 486 -2.37 -23.33 21.70
C LYS A 486 -2.44 -22.25 20.63
N ASN A 487 -2.88 -22.62 19.44
CA ASN A 487 -3.23 -21.66 18.40
C ASN A 487 -4.66 -21.11 18.57
N GLU A 488 -5.09 -20.24 17.65
CA GLU A 488 -6.45 -19.68 17.63
C GLU A 488 -7.55 -20.77 17.52
N SER A 489 -7.25 -21.90 16.87
CA SER A 489 -8.19 -23.03 16.77
C SER A 489 -8.20 -23.96 17.99
N GLN A 490 -7.57 -23.56 19.11
CA GLN A 490 -7.42 -24.35 20.34
C GLN A 490 -6.63 -25.65 20.17
N GLU A 491 -5.91 -25.81 19.07
CA GLU A 491 -5.01 -26.94 18.86
C GLU A 491 -3.67 -26.67 19.55
N VAL A 492 -3.10 -27.70 20.17
CA VAL A 492 -1.79 -27.61 20.79
C VAL A 492 -0.72 -27.56 19.71
N ILE A 493 0.11 -26.50 19.74
CA ILE A 493 1.24 -26.29 18.83
C ILE A 493 2.59 -26.50 19.53
N GLY A 494 2.59 -26.51 20.86
CA GLY A 494 3.78 -26.75 21.67
C GLY A 494 3.42 -26.85 23.14
N VAL A 495 4.43 -27.05 23.98
CA VAL A 495 4.33 -27.16 25.42
C VAL A 495 5.49 -26.41 26.05
N ALA A 496 5.22 -25.69 27.14
CA ALA A 496 6.23 -25.05 27.95
C ALA A 496 6.24 -25.67 29.35
N GLU A 497 7.41 -25.80 29.94
CA GLU A 497 7.57 -26.24 31.32
C GLU A 497 8.47 -25.29 32.09
N LEU A 498 8.05 -24.98 33.31
CA LEU A 498 8.76 -24.19 34.29
C LEU A 498 9.22 -25.14 35.40
N VAL A 499 10.50 -25.12 35.70
CA VAL A 499 11.13 -26.05 36.63
C VAL A 499 11.71 -25.28 37.80
N ASN A 500 11.44 -25.78 39.01
CA ASN A 500 11.90 -25.28 40.30
C ASN A 500 11.54 -23.82 40.59
N LYS A 501 10.50 -23.63 41.41
CA LYS A 501 10.16 -22.32 41.98
C LYS A 501 11.28 -21.81 42.89
N ILE A 502 11.71 -20.57 42.63
CA ILE A 502 12.62 -19.79 43.47
C ILE A 502 11.80 -19.12 44.58
N ASN A 503 12.31 -19.11 45.80
CA ASN A 503 11.66 -18.52 46.98
C ASN A 503 10.26 -19.07 47.31
N GLY A 504 9.94 -20.31 46.89
CA GLY A 504 8.67 -20.97 47.18
C GLY A 504 8.76 -22.50 47.17
N PRO A 505 7.84 -23.20 47.86
CA PRO A 505 7.83 -24.66 47.91
C PRO A 505 7.33 -25.32 46.62
N TRP A 506 6.42 -24.66 45.89
CA TRP A 506 5.84 -25.08 44.60
C TRP A 506 5.17 -23.89 43.90
N PHE A 507 4.77 -24.06 42.65
CA PHE A 507 4.01 -23.06 41.89
C PHE A 507 2.61 -22.86 42.47
N SER A 508 2.23 -21.60 42.64
CA SER A 508 0.93 -21.16 43.17
C SER A 508 -0.14 -21.14 42.08
N LYS A 509 -1.41 -20.99 42.48
CA LYS A 509 -2.51 -20.84 41.52
C LYS A 509 -2.41 -19.55 40.70
N PHE A 510 -1.84 -18.50 41.30
CA PHE A 510 -1.50 -17.27 40.58
C PHE A 510 -0.46 -17.55 39.48
N ASP A 511 0.52 -18.42 39.73
CA ASP A 511 1.49 -18.82 38.70
C ASP A 511 0.83 -19.64 37.57
N GLU A 512 -0.21 -20.43 37.85
CA GLU A 512 -1.00 -21.13 36.83
C GLU A 512 -1.80 -20.15 35.96
N ASP A 513 -2.43 -19.14 36.56
CA ASP A 513 -3.18 -18.11 35.84
C ASP A 513 -2.25 -17.26 34.96
N LEU A 514 -1.08 -16.91 35.49
CA LEU A 514 -0.02 -16.21 34.77
C LEU A 514 0.52 -17.03 33.60
N ALA A 515 0.80 -18.31 33.81
CA ALA A 515 1.23 -19.23 32.76
C ALA A 515 0.16 -19.40 31.67
N THR A 516 -1.12 -19.35 32.04
CA THR A 516 -2.23 -19.39 31.07
C THR A 516 -2.28 -18.14 30.22
N ALA A 517 -2.18 -16.96 30.82
CA ALA A 517 -2.12 -15.70 30.09
C ALA A 517 -0.90 -15.69 29.15
N PHE A 518 0.24 -16.14 29.65
CA PHE A 518 1.48 -16.24 28.90
C PHE A 518 1.40 -17.21 27.72
N SER A 519 0.74 -18.36 27.90
CA SER A 519 0.50 -19.35 26.85
C SER A 519 -0.25 -18.77 25.64
N ILE A 520 -1.23 -17.89 25.88
CA ILE A 520 -2.00 -17.25 24.81
C ILE A 520 -1.08 -16.37 23.95
N TYR A 521 -0.23 -15.55 24.59
CA TYR A 521 0.74 -14.72 23.89
C TYR A 521 1.77 -15.56 23.12
N CYS A 522 2.30 -16.63 23.74
CA CYS A 522 3.17 -17.58 23.05
C CYS A 522 2.51 -18.18 21.81
N GLY A 523 1.24 -18.56 21.94
CA GLY A 523 0.44 -19.16 20.87
C GLY A 523 0.35 -18.26 19.64
N ILE A 524 0.01 -16.98 19.86
CA ILE A 524 -0.12 -15.98 18.81
C ILE A 524 1.25 -15.68 18.18
N SER A 525 2.26 -15.43 19.02
CA SER A 525 3.62 -15.09 18.59
C SER A 525 4.25 -16.20 17.76
N ILE A 526 4.19 -17.45 18.22
CA ILE A 526 4.74 -18.61 17.51
C ILE A 526 3.95 -18.87 16.22
N ALA A 527 2.62 -18.77 16.24
CA ALA A 527 1.80 -18.96 15.05
C ALA A 527 2.13 -17.92 13.96
N HIS A 528 2.23 -16.65 14.34
CA HIS A 528 2.57 -15.57 13.41
C HIS A 528 3.99 -15.73 12.86
N SER A 529 4.95 -16.06 13.73
CA SER A 529 6.35 -16.27 13.34
C SER A 529 6.52 -17.46 12.38
N LEU A 530 5.85 -18.58 12.64
CA LEU A 530 5.83 -19.74 11.74
C LEU A 530 5.17 -19.42 10.38
N LEU A 531 4.08 -18.64 10.37
CA LEU A 531 3.43 -18.21 9.15
C LEU A 531 4.37 -17.33 8.31
N TYR A 532 5.04 -16.37 8.94
CA TYR A 532 6.00 -15.49 8.29
C TYR A 532 7.19 -16.27 7.72
N LYS A 533 7.74 -17.23 8.48
CA LYS A 533 8.80 -18.13 7.99
C LYS A 533 8.36 -18.90 6.75
N LYS A 534 7.15 -19.47 6.73
CA LYS A 534 6.62 -20.17 5.54
C LYS A 534 6.49 -19.26 4.32
N VAL A 535 6.05 -18.02 4.51
CA VAL A 535 5.96 -17.03 3.44
C VAL A 535 7.35 -16.71 2.89
N ASN A 536 8.32 -16.44 3.77
CA ASN A 536 9.70 -16.15 3.38
C ASN A 536 10.36 -17.34 2.66
N GLU A 537 10.19 -18.57 3.13
CA GLU A 537 10.71 -19.77 2.46
C GLU A 537 10.07 -20.00 1.09
N ALA A 538 8.76 -19.75 0.95
CA ALA A 538 8.09 -19.82 -0.34
C ALA A 538 8.62 -18.74 -1.31
N GLN A 539 8.80 -17.51 -0.81
CA GLN A 539 9.32 -16.40 -1.58
C GLN A 539 10.78 -16.61 -1.99
N TYR A 540 11.62 -17.13 -1.09
CA TYR A 540 13.01 -17.49 -1.37
C TYR A 540 13.11 -18.59 -2.43
N ARG A 541 12.31 -19.66 -2.32
CA ARG A 541 12.26 -20.73 -3.33
C ARG A 541 11.82 -20.22 -4.70
N SER A 542 10.79 -19.37 -4.75
CA SER A 542 10.31 -18.73 -5.97
C SER A 542 11.40 -17.85 -6.60
N HIS A 543 12.05 -17.03 -5.77
CA HIS A 543 13.14 -16.16 -6.20
C HIS A 543 14.34 -16.95 -6.76
N LEU A 544 14.76 -18.02 -6.07
CA LEU A 544 15.88 -18.87 -6.53
C LEU A 544 15.56 -19.56 -7.86
N ALA A 545 14.33 -20.06 -8.03
CA ALA A 545 13.89 -20.65 -9.30
C ALA A 545 13.92 -19.62 -10.44
N ASN A 546 13.40 -18.41 -10.22
CA ASN A 546 13.46 -17.33 -11.20
C ASN A 546 14.91 -16.91 -11.51
N GLU A 547 15.76 -16.76 -10.49
CA GLU A 547 17.17 -16.44 -10.65
C GLU A 547 17.92 -17.49 -11.50
N MET A 548 17.66 -18.78 -11.27
CA MET A 548 18.27 -19.87 -12.05
C MET A 548 17.82 -19.85 -13.51
N MET A 549 16.54 -19.54 -13.78
CA MET A 549 16.02 -19.41 -15.15
C MET A 549 16.60 -18.19 -15.89
N MET A 550 16.97 -17.14 -15.16
CA MET A 550 17.30 -15.82 -15.72
C MET A 550 18.76 -15.39 -15.52
N TYR A 551 19.65 -16.28 -15.05
CA TYR A 551 21.05 -15.91 -14.76
C TYR A 551 21.75 -15.22 -15.94
N HIS A 552 21.47 -15.67 -17.17
CA HIS A 552 22.02 -15.09 -18.40
C HIS A 552 21.41 -13.73 -18.79
N MET A 553 20.29 -13.34 -18.19
CA MET A 553 19.56 -12.10 -18.48
C MET A 553 19.90 -10.97 -17.49
N LYS A 554 20.67 -11.25 -16.42
CA LYS A 554 20.95 -10.28 -15.36
C LYS A 554 21.57 -8.99 -15.93
N VAL A 555 20.98 -7.86 -15.54
CA VAL A 555 21.46 -6.52 -15.86
C VAL A 555 22.31 -6.04 -14.69
N SER A 556 23.54 -5.62 -14.95
CA SER A 556 24.41 -5.10 -13.89
C SER A 556 24.01 -3.67 -13.52
N ASP A 557 24.38 -3.23 -12.31
CA ASP A 557 24.04 -1.89 -11.88
C ASP A 557 24.72 -0.81 -12.73
N ASP A 558 25.91 -1.10 -13.25
CA ASP A 558 26.65 -0.21 -14.15
C ASP A 558 25.96 -0.05 -15.51
N GLU A 559 25.35 -1.10 -16.06
CA GLU A 559 24.71 -1.07 -17.38
C GLU A 559 23.52 -0.10 -17.44
N TYR A 560 22.58 -0.21 -16.49
CA TYR A 560 21.42 0.68 -16.48
C TYR A 560 21.80 2.10 -16.05
N THR A 561 22.81 2.25 -15.18
CA THR A 561 23.33 3.56 -14.78
C THR A 561 24.01 4.27 -15.94
N LYS A 562 24.78 3.55 -16.76
CA LYS A 562 25.39 4.07 -17.98
C LYS A 562 24.33 4.57 -18.96
N LEU A 563 23.26 3.79 -19.18
CA LEU A 563 22.17 4.19 -20.08
C LEU A 563 21.41 5.42 -19.57
N LEU A 564 21.23 5.55 -18.25
CA LEU A 564 20.57 6.71 -17.64
C LEU A 564 21.46 7.93 -17.45
N SER A 565 22.79 7.81 -17.62
CA SER A 565 23.74 8.88 -17.31
C SER A 565 23.48 10.19 -18.08
N GLU A 566 23.01 10.10 -19.32
CA GLU A 566 22.68 11.24 -20.19
C GLU A 566 21.21 11.69 -20.06
N GLY A 567 20.41 11.00 -19.25
CA GLY A 567 18.96 11.19 -19.15
C GLY A 567 18.20 10.64 -20.36
N ILE A 568 16.86 10.54 -20.23
CA ILE A 568 16.00 10.07 -21.32
C ILE A 568 15.91 11.16 -22.39
N GLN A 569 16.39 10.86 -23.60
CA GLN A 569 16.36 11.79 -24.72
C GLN A 569 14.95 11.93 -25.31
N PRO A 570 14.52 13.12 -25.76
CA PRO A 570 13.25 13.27 -26.47
C PRO A 570 13.25 12.53 -27.81
N VAL A 571 12.09 12.02 -28.25
CA VAL A 571 11.98 11.32 -29.55
C VAL A 571 12.47 12.17 -30.73
N ALA A 572 12.26 13.48 -30.67
CA ALA A 572 12.67 14.41 -31.73
C ALA A 572 14.20 14.49 -31.94
N THR A 573 15.02 14.05 -30.99
CA THR A 573 16.48 14.02 -31.15
C THR A 573 16.99 12.75 -31.82
N ILE A 574 16.15 11.70 -31.91
CA ILE A 574 16.52 10.43 -32.56
C ILE A 574 16.50 10.61 -34.08
N ASP A 575 15.33 10.96 -34.63
CA ASP A 575 15.14 11.27 -36.05
C ASP A 575 13.90 12.16 -36.21
N PRO A 576 13.91 13.19 -37.07
CA PRO A 576 12.75 14.06 -37.29
C PRO A 576 11.51 13.31 -37.79
N ASN A 577 11.68 12.20 -38.51
CA ASN A 577 10.61 11.37 -39.05
C ASN A 577 10.37 10.11 -38.20
N PHE A 578 10.95 10.00 -37.00
CA PHE A 578 10.81 8.80 -36.15
C PHE A 578 9.34 8.41 -35.88
N ALA A 579 8.43 9.38 -35.85
CA ALA A 579 7.01 9.16 -35.63
C ALA A 579 6.17 8.99 -36.92
N SER A 580 6.79 8.95 -38.10
CA SER A 580 6.10 8.72 -39.39
C SER A 580 6.00 7.23 -39.71
N PHE A 581 4.89 6.80 -40.34
CA PHE A 581 4.71 5.41 -40.80
C PHE A 581 5.78 4.92 -41.78
N THR A 582 6.46 5.84 -42.46
CA THR A 582 7.52 5.53 -43.42
C THR A 582 8.86 5.21 -42.77
N TYR A 583 9.03 5.50 -41.47
CA TYR A 583 10.27 5.23 -40.74
C TYR A 583 10.56 3.73 -40.65
N THR A 584 11.83 3.37 -40.75
CA THR A 584 12.31 1.99 -40.70
C THR A 584 13.02 1.72 -39.38
N PRO A 585 12.39 1.07 -38.39
CA PRO A 585 12.98 0.96 -37.04
C PRO A 585 14.32 0.21 -37.03
N ARG A 586 14.46 -0.78 -37.92
CA ARG A 586 15.69 -1.57 -38.09
C ARG A 586 16.89 -0.76 -38.64
N SER A 587 16.72 0.50 -39.04
CA SER A 587 17.86 1.36 -39.41
C SER A 587 18.57 1.95 -38.19
N LEU A 588 17.94 1.93 -37.01
CA LEU A 588 18.56 2.39 -35.77
C LEU A 588 19.56 1.33 -35.25
N PRO A 589 20.77 1.72 -34.80
CA PRO A 589 21.70 0.79 -34.17
C PRO A 589 21.10 0.11 -32.94
N GLU A 590 21.44 -1.17 -32.74
CA GLU A 590 20.86 -1.97 -31.66
C GLU A 590 21.13 -1.39 -30.26
N ASP A 591 22.28 -0.76 -30.04
CA ASP A 591 22.64 -0.13 -28.77
C ASP A 591 21.73 1.06 -28.41
N ASP A 592 21.24 1.78 -29.42
CA ASP A 592 20.40 2.97 -29.25
C ASP A 592 18.91 2.62 -29.05
N THR A 593 18.50 1.41 -29.41
CA THR A 593 17.09 0.97 -29.33
C THR A 593 16.52 1.03 -27.91
N SER A 594 17.33 0.73 -26.89
CA SER A 594 16.89 0.78 -25.49
C SER A 594 16.55 2.21 -25.06
N MET A 595 17.35 3.19 -25.50
CA MET A 595 17.04 4.61 -25.28
C MET A 595 15.78 5.00 -26.05
N ALA A 596 15.63 4.56 -27.31
CA ALA A 596 14.43 4.83 -28.10
C ALA A 596 13.14 4.32 -27.44
N ILE A 597 13.16 3.14 -26.80
CA ILE A 597 12.03 2.63 -26.01
C ILE A 597 11.68 3.57 -24.85
N LEU A 598 12.69 4.00 -24.08
CA LEU A 598 12.49 4.95 -22.98
C LEU A 598 11.93 6.29 -23.50
N SER A 599 12.43 6.78 -24.62
CA SER A 599 11.95 7.99 -25.30
C SER A 599 10.50 7.86 -25.75
N MET A 600 10.10 6.71 -26.32
CA MET A 600 8.72 6.45 -26.73
C MET A 600 7.77 6.43 -25.53
N LEU A 601 8.12 5.76 -24.43
CA LEU A 601 7.33 5.74 -23.19
C LEU A 601 7.22 7.13 -22.55
N GLN A 602 8.29 7.92 -22.62
CA GLN A 602 8.30 9.31 -22.16
C GLN A 602 7.40 10.20 -23.02
N ASP A 603 7.44 10.07 -24.34
CA ASP A 603 6.63 10.86 -25.28
C ASP A 603 5.13 10.50 -25.23
N MET A 604 4.80 9.24 -24.93
CA MET A 604 3.43 8.80 -24.60
C MET A 604 3.01 9.19 -23.16
N ASN A 605 3.89 9.83 -22.38
CA ASN A 605 3.67 10.29 -21.01
C ASN A 605 3.37 9.18 -19.98
N PHE A 606 3.63 7.91 -20.28
CA PHE A 606 3.36 6.81 -19.35
C PHE A 606 4.23 6.86 -18.10
N ILE A 607 5.49 7.29 -18.22
CA ILE A 607 6.43 7.39 -17.09
C ILE A 607 5.88 8.32 -15.99
N ASN A 608 5.33 9.47 -16.38
CA ASN A 608 4.79 10.43 -15.42
C ASN A 608 3.38 10.03 -14.94
N THR A 609 2.51 9.59 -15.85
CA THR A 609 1.13 9.17 -15.52
C THR A 609 1.10 8.06 -14.48
N TYR A 610 1.95 7.04 -14.68
CA TYR A 610 2.04 5.88 -13.79
C TYR A 610 3.12 6.00 -12.71
N LYS A 611 3.81 7.15 -12.63
CA LYS A 611 4.88 7.45 -11.65
C LYS A 611 5.95 6.36 -11.62
N MET A 612 6.37 5.88 -12.78
CA MET A 612 7.32 4.78 -12.90
C MET A 612 8.72 5.22 -12.46
N ASP A 613 9.36 4.40 -11.62
CA ASP A 613 10.77 4.62 -11.30
C ASP A 613 11.65 4.38 -12.54
N ARG A 614 12.51 5.37 -12.84
CA ARG A 614 13.32 5.36 -14.06
C ARG A 614 14.37 4.25 -14.04
N GLN A 615 14.92 3.93 -12.87
CA GLN A 615 15.91 2.86 -12.74
C GLN A 615 15.25 1.50 -12.99
N THR A 616 14.09 1.28 -12.37
CA THR A 616 13.26 0.09 -12.54
C THR A 616 12.84 -0.11 -14.00
N LEU A 617 12.39 0.96 -14.66
CA LEU A 617 12.03 0.92 -16.07
C LEU A 617 13.23 0.60 -16.98
N THR A 618 14.38 1.23 -16.71
CA THR A 618 15.59 1.00 -17.52
C THR A 618 16.08 -0.43 -17.36
N ARG A 619 16.11 -0.95 -16.11
CA ARG A 619 16.42 -2.34 -15.83
C ARG A 619 15.47 -3.29 -16.55
N PHE A 620 14.16 -3.04 -16.49
CA PHE A 620 13.17 -3.81 -17.22
C PHE A 620 13.44 -3.85 -18.73
N CYS A 621 13.63 -2.70 -19.37
CA CYS A 621 13.91 -2.63 -20.82
C CYS A 621 15.17 -3.41 -21.20
N LEU A 622 16.25 -3.29 -20.42
CA LEU A 622 17.49 -4.02 -20.65
C LEU A 622 17.34 -5.53 -20.42
N MET A 623 16.58 -5.94 -19.40
CA MET A 623 16.31 -7.33 -19.09
C MET A 623 15.47 -7.99 -20.19
N VAL A 624 14.47 -7.27 -20.71
CA VAL A 624 13.68 -7.69 -21.89
C VAL A 624 14.59 -7.84 -23.11
N LYS A 625 15.41 -6.82 -23.43
CA LYS A 625 16.38 -6.90 -24.54
C LYS A 625 17.29 -8.12 -24.43
N LYS A 626 17.90 -8.36 -23.27
CA LYS A 626 18.76 -9.54 -23.01
C LYS A 626 17.98 -10.87 -23.00
N GLY A 627 16.67 -10.83 -22.82
CA GLY A 627 15.79 -12.00 -22.85
C GLY A 627 15.47 -12.52 -24.25
N TYR A 628 15.70 -11.70 -25.28
CA TYR A 628 15.62 -12.16 -26.66
C TYR A 628 16.86 -12.98 -27.04
N ARG A 629 16.62 -14.00 -27.87
CA ARG A 629 17.68 -14.81 -28.49
C ARG A 629 18.06 -14.21 -29.84
N ASP A 630 18.97 -14.90 -30.52
CA ASP A 630 19.51 -14.51 -31.83
C ASP A 630 19.06 -15.44 -32.98
N PRO A 631 17.77 -15.73 -33.17
CA PRO A 631 17.32 -16.31 -34.44
C PRO A 631 17.31 -15.23 -35.54
N PRO A 632 17.29 -15.62 -36.84
CA PRO A 632 17.40 -14.67 -37.94
C PRO A 632 16.33 -13.56 -37.95
N TYR A 633 15.08 -13.86 -37.59
CA TYR A 633 13.98 -12.89 -37.60
C TYR A 633 13.47 -12.55 -36.20
N HIS A 634 13.06 -13.54 -35.40
CA HIS A 634 12.41 -13.33 -34.09
C HIS A 634 13.41 -13.00 -32.97
N ASN A 635 14.17 -11.91 -33.15
CA ASN A 635 15.17 -11.38 -32.22
C ASN A 635 14.72 -10.03 -31.62
N TRP A 636 15.56 -9.41 -30.80
CA TRP A 636 15.24 -8.12 -30.17
C TRP A 636 14.86 -7.03 -31.17
N MET A 637 15.50 -6.99 -32.35
CA MET A 637 15.22 -5.98 -33.37
C MET A 637 13.81 -6.12 -33.97
N HIS A 638 13.26 -7.34 -34.03
CA HIS A 638 11.86 -7.56 -34.36
C HIS A 638 10.95 -6.95 -33.29
N ALA A 639 11.12 -7.33 -32.02
CA ALA A 639 10.32 -6.80 -30.92
C ALA A 639 10.38 -5.27 -30.79
N PHE A 640 11.56 -4.68 -31.00
CA PHE A 640 11.73 -3.22 -31.08
C PHE A 640 10.91 -2.61 -32.24
N SER A 641 10.95 -3.21 -33.42
CA SER A 641 10.21 -2.74 -34.60
C SER A 641 8.70 -2.82 -34.40
N VAL A 642 8.22 -3.90 -33.80
CA VAL A 642 6.81 -4.11 -33.42
C VAL A 642 6.37 -3.07 -32.37
N SER A 643 7.19 -2.83 -31.35
CA SER A 643 6.93 -1.82 -30.32
C SER A 643 6.93 -0.40 -30.89
N HIS A 644 7.85 -0.10 -31.80
CA HIS A 644 7.88 1.16 -32.52
C HIS A 644 6.64 1.35 -33.38
N PHE A 645 6.17 0.31 -34.08
CA PHE A 645 4.94 0.41 -34.85
C PHE A 645 3.72 0.65 -33.95
N CYS A 646 3.68 0.05 -32.75
CA CYS A 646 2.66 0.38 -31.75
C CYS A 646 2.69 1.87 -31.38
N TYR A 647 3.87 2.44 -31.17
CA TYR A 647 4.05 3.88 -30.95
C TYR A 647 3.59 4.71 -32.16
N LEU A 648 3.87 4.28 -33.38
CA LEU A 648 3.38 4.94 -34.59
C LEU A 648 1.86 4.93 -34.68
N LEU A 649 1.21 3.79 -34.39
CA LEU A 649 -0.25 3.70 -34.35
C LEU A 649 -0.81 4.64 -33.29
N TYR A 650 -0.21 4.68 -32.10
CA TYR A 650 -0.60 5.61 -31.03
C TYR A 650 -0.58 7.07 -31.50
N LYS A 651 0.53 7.53 -32.10
CA LYS A 651 0.70 8.94 -32.51
C LYS A 651 -0.16 9.30 -33.72
N ASN A 652 -0.18 8.46 -34.74
CA ASN A 652 -0.81 8.80 -36.03
C ASN A 652 -2.32 8.53 -36.03
N LEU A 653 -2.77 7.47 -35.34
CA LEU A 653 -4.20 7.12 -35.24
C LEU A 653 -4.89 7.72 -34.02
N GLU A 654 -4.12 8.32 -33.10
CA GLU A 654 -4.63 8.93 -31.86
C GLU A 654 -5.42 7.92 -31.01
N LEU A 655 -4.79 6.79 -30.68
CA LEU A 655 -5.43 5.65 -30.00
C LEU A 655 -6.07 6.00 -28.65
N VAL A 656 -5.63 7.09 -28.00
CA VAL A 656 -6.22 7.65 -26.78
C VAL A 656 -7.72 7.95 -26.89
N ASN A 657 -8.23 8.12 -28.12
CA ASN A 657 -9.65 8.36 -28.37
C ASN A 657 -10.50 7.07 -28.35
N TYR A 658 -9.86 5.90 -28.40
CA TYR A 658 -10.53 4.60 -28.61
C TYR A 658 -10.30 3.64 -27.45
N LEU A 659 -9.12 3.68 -26.83
CA LEU A 659 -8.69 2.76 -25.77
C LEU A 659 -8.33 3.54 -24.51
N GLU A 660 -8.40 2.87 -23.36
CA GLU A 660 -7.93 3.45 -22.10
C GLU A 660 -6.39 3.47 -22.04
N ASP A 661 -5.80 4.43 -21.31
CA ASP A 661 -4.34 4.55 -21.17
C ASP A 661 -3.67 3.25 -20.70
N ILE A 662 -4.32 2.50 -19.81
CA ILE A 662 -3.80 1.22 -19.31
C ILE A 662 -3.77 0.14 -20.39
N GLU A 663 -4.70 0.19 -21.34
CA GLU A 663 -4.81 -0.76 -22.45
C GLU A 663 -3.75 -0.47 -23.50
N ILE A 664 -3.52 0.81 -23.82
CA ILE A 664 -2.43 1.24 -24.71
C ILE A 664 -1.07 0.91 -24.09
N PHE A 665 -0.92 1.14 -22.78
CA PHE A 665 0.30 0.80 -22.08
C PHE A 665 0.55 -0.71 -22.05
N ALA A 666 -0.48 -1.52 -21.78
CA ALA A 666 -0.41 -2.98 -21.85
C ALA A 666 -0.05 -3.47 -23.26
N LEU A 667 -0.64 -2.87 -24.31
CA LEU A 667 -0.33 -3.18 -25.70
C LEU A 667 1.15 -2.92 -26.00
N PHE A 668 1.68 -1.75 -25.59
CA PHE A 668 3.07 -1.41 -25.83
C PHE A 668 4.05 -2.35 -25.11
N ILE A 669 3.80 -2.67 -23.84
CA ILE A 669 4.64 -3.62 -23.09
C ILE A 669 4.52 -5.04 -23.68
N SER A 670 3.34 -5.43 -24.17
CA SER A 670 3.14 -6.71 -24.85
C SER A 670 3.92 -6.79 -26.16
N CYS A 671 3.90 -5.73 -26.98
CA CYS A 671 4.73 -5.64 -28.18
C CYS A 671 6.22 -5.86 -27.88
N MET A 672 6.72 -5.31 -26.76
CA MET A 672 8.11 -5.50 -26.33
C MET A 672 8.41 -6.94 -25.91
N CYS A 673 7.43 -7.70 -25.43
CA CYS A 673 7.64 -8.98 -24.75
C CYS A 673 7.12 -10.20 -25.52
N HIS A 674 6.37 -10.00 -26.61
CA HIS A 674 5.56 -11.06 -27.22
C HIS A 674 6.34 -12.26 -27.77
N ASP A 675 7.64 -12.10 -28.05
CA ASP A 675 8.53 -13.13 -28.61
C ASP A 675 9.75 -13.42 -27.70
N LEU A 676 9.65 -13.12 -26.40
CA LEU A 676 10.74 -13.35 -25.45
C LEU A 676 11.19 -14.82 -25.40
N ASP A 677 12.50 -15.09 -25.43
CA ASP A 677 13.05 -16.46 -25.49
C ASP A 677 12.64 -17.26 -26.74
N HIS A 678 12.21 -16.63 -27.85
CA HIS A 678 11.89 -17.33 -29.09
C HIS A 678 13.11 -18.08 -29.66
N ARG A 679 12.91 -19.32 -30.13
CA ARG A 679 13.99 -20.27 -30.48
C ARG A 679 14.17 -20.50 -31.98
N GLY A 680 13.41 -19.78 -32.79
CA GLY A 680 13.39 -19.96 -34.24
C GLY A 680 12.57 -21.17 -34.69
N THR A 681 11.59 -21.59 -33.89
CA THR A 681 10.74 -22.77 -34.19
C THR A 681 9.30 -22.50 -33.78
N ASN A 682 8.34 -22.95 -34.60
CA ASN A 682 6.92 -22.70 -34.36
C ASN A 682 6.22 -23.68 -33.40
N ASN A 683 4.98 -23.36 -33.05
CA ASN A 683 4.11 -24.19 -32.19
C ASN A 683 3.96 -25.65 -32.66
N SER A 684 3.82 -25.87 -33.97
CA SER A 684 3.69 -27.22 -34.55
C SER A 684 4.93 -28.07 -34.29
N PHE A 685 6.12 -27.49 -34.48
CA PHE A 685 7.39 -28.15 -34.20
C PHE A 685 7.54 -28.53 -32.73
N GLN A 686 7.18 -27.62 -31.81
CA GLN A 686 7.26 -27.89 -30.36
C GLN A 686 6.40 -29.09 -29.95
N VAL A 687 5.18 -29.19 -30.48
CA VAL A 687 4.28 -30.32 -30.22
C VAL A 687 4.79 -31.61 -30.87
N ALA A 688 5.22 -31.55 -32.14
CA ALA A 688 5.71 -32.71 -32.88
C ALA A 688 7.00 -33.30 -32.27
N SER A 689 7.89 -32.43 -31.79
CA SER A 689 9.14 -32.81 -31.12
C SER A 689 8.96 -33.24 -29.66
N LYS A 690 7.74 -33.14 -29.10
CA LYS A 690 7.43 -33.42 -27.68
C LYS A 690 8.35 -32.65 -26.73
N SER A 691 8.57 -31.37 -27.02
CA SER A 691 9.44 -30.52 -26.21
C SER A 691 8.89 -30.33 -24.79
N VAL A 692 9.74 -29.90 -23.86
CA VAL A 692 9.34 -29.57 -22.49
C VAL A 692 8.28 -28.46 -22.47
N LEU A 693 8.39 -27.47 -23.37
CA LEU A 693 7.40 -26.41 -23.52
C LEU A 693 6.04 -26.96 -23.94
N ALA A 694 6.02 -27.90 -24.89
CA ALA A 694 4.79 -28.58 -25.27
C ALA A 694 4.20 -29.37 -24.09
N ALA A 695 5.02 -30.06 -23.29
CA ALA A 695 4.53 -30.79 -22.11
C ALA A 695 3.89 -29.85 -21.06
N LEU A 696 4.40 -28.61 -20.92
CA LEU A 696 3.91 -27.63 -19.96
C LEU A 696 2.63 -26.91 -20.42
N TYR A 697 2.51 -26.59 -21.71
CA TYR A 697 1.46 -25.69 -22.20
C TYR A 697 0.50 -26.29 -23.24
N SER A 698 0.76 -27.49 -23.78
CA SER A 698 -0.01 -28.05 -24.91
C SER A 698 -1.51 -28.25 -24.64
N SER A 699 -1.92 -28.44 -23.38
CA SER A 699 -3.33 -28.65 -23.02
C SER A 699 -4.22 -27.45 -23.34
N GLU A 700 -3.65 -26.25 -23.43
CA GLU A 700 -4.40 -25.01 -23.62
C GLU A 700 -4.13 -24.29 -24.96
N GLY A 701 -3.33 -24.88 -25.85
CA GLY A 701 -2.93 -24.29 -27.15
C GLY A 701 -1.95 -23.11 -27.02
N SER A 702 -1.45 -22.60 -28.16
CA SER A 702 -0.54 -21.42 -28.23
C SER A 702 0.67 -21.55 -27.28
N VAL A 703 1.45 -22.63 -27.47
CA VAL A 703 2.50 -23.08 -26.55
C VAL A 703 3.59 -22.03 -26.37
N MET A 704 4.06 -21.44 -27.47
CA MET A 704 5.12 -20.44 -27.47
C MET A 704 4.64 -19.11 -26.89
N GLU A 705 3.43 -18.65 -27.25
CA GLU A 705 2.87 -17.38 -26.78
C GLU A 705 2.66 -17.39 -25.26
N ARG A 706 2.25 -18.53 -24.69
CA ARG A 706 2.20 -18.73 -23.23
C ARG A 706 3.57 -18.68 -22.59
N HIS A 707 4.58 -19.25 -23.24
CA HIS A 707 5.97 -19.19 -22.79
C HIS A 707 6.48 -17.74 -22.79
N HIS A 708 6.21 -16.97 -23.85
CA HIS A 708 6.58 -15.56 -23.95
C HIS A 708 5.96 -14.72 -22.83
N PHE A 709 4.66 -14.92 -22.55
CA PHE A 709 4.00 -14.29 -21.42
C PHE A 709 4.63 -14.70 -20.08
N ALA A 710 4.88 -15.99 -19.86
CA ALA A 710 5.52 -16.48 -18.63
C ALA A 710 6.91 -15.87 -18.41
N GLN A 711 7.71 -15.71 -19.49
CA GLN A 711 9.00 -15.04 -19.45
C GLN A 711 8.87 -13.55 -19.09
N ALA A 712 7.88 -12.85 -19.63
CA ALA A 712 7.60 -11.46 -19.26
C ALA A 712 7.24 -11.33 -17.76
N ILE A 713 6.44 -12.26 -17.23
CA ILE A 713 6.10 -12.32 -15.80
C ILE A 713 7.33 -12.64 -14.94
N ALA A 714 8.22 -13.51 -15.38
CA ALA A 714 9.47 -13.79 -14.68
C ALA A 714 10.38 -12.55 -14.57
N ILE A 715 10.45 -11.75 -15.65
CA ILE A 715 11.15 -10.45 -15.64
C ILE A 715 10.48 -9.49 -14.64
N LEU A 716 9.15 -9.35 -14.67
CA LEU A 716 8.44 -8.46 -13.76
C LEU A 716 8.60 -8.87 -12.29
N ASN A 717 8.69 -10.17 -12.00
CA ASN A 717 8.94 -10.69 -10.65
C ASN A 717 10.41 -10.61 -10.22
N SER A 718 11.31 -10.17 -11.11
CA SER A 718 12.72 -9.96 -10.77
C SER A 718 12.90 -8.65 -10.00
N GLN A 719 13.86 -8.64 -9.08
CA GLN A 719 14.10 -7.50 -8.20
C GLN A 719 14.41 -6.24 -9.01
N GLY A 720 13.69 -5.15 -8.72
CA GLY A 720 13.91 -3.85 -9.39
C GLY A 720 13.57 -3.86 -10.88
N CYS A 721 12.74 -4.79 -11.36
CA CYS A 721 12.23 -4.83 -12.73
C CYS A 721 10.70 -4.68 -12.81
N ASN A 722 9.99 -4.67 -11.68
CA ASN A 722 8.53 -4.52 -11.68
C ASN A 722 8.10 -3.08 -11.95
N ILE A 723 7.89 -2.77 -13.22
CA ILE A 723 7.45 -1.44 -13.67
C ILE A 723 6.01 -1.08 -13.26
N PHE A 724 5.27 -2.02 -12.64
CA PHE A 724 3.90 -1.83 -12.17
C PHE A 724 3.79 -1.74 -10.64
N ASP A 725 4.91 -1.57 -9.90
CA ASP A 725 4.93 -1.56 -8.43
C ASP A 725 3.96 -0.55 -7.78
N HIS A 726 3.69 0.56 -8.45
CA HIS A 726 2.79 1.61 -7.94
C HIS A 726 1.32 1.42 -8.33
N PHE A 727 0.96 0.33 -9.01
CA PHE A 727 -0.42 0.07 -9.41
C PHE A 727 -1.27 -0.37 -8.21
N SER A 728 -2.56 -0.05 -8.26
CA SER A 728 -3.50 -0.69 -7.33
C SER A 728 -3.58 -2.19 -7.62
N ARG A 729 -3.96 -3.03 -6.65
CA ARG A 729 -4.12 -4.47 -6.89
C ARG A 729 -5.07 -4.79 -8.05
N LYS A 730 -6.08 -3.95 -8.28
CA LYS A 730 -7.03 -4.10 -9.40
C LYS A 730 -6.36 -3.79 -10.74
N ASP A 731 -5.60 -2.69 -10.81
CA ASP A 731 -4.92 -2.29 -12.04
C ASP A 731 -3.77 -3.22 -12.38
N TYR A 732 -3.04 -3.72 -11.37
CA TYR A 732 -2.00 -4.72 -11.55
C TYR A 732 -2.58 -6.01 -12.15
N GLN A 733 -3.67 -6.53 -11.57
CA GLN A 733 -4.35 -7.72 -12.10
C GLN A 733 -4.86 -7.47 -13.53
N ARG A 734 -5.51 -6.33 -13.77
CA ARG A 734 -6.00 -5.94 -15.11
C ARG A 734 -4.85 -5.84 -16.11
N MET A 735 -3.72 -5.26 -15.74
CA MET A 735 -2.53 -5.14 -16.58
C MET A 735 -2.00 -6.52 -16.97
N LEU A 736 -1.88 -7.46 -16.02
CA LEU A 736 -1.43 -8.81 -16.33
C LEU A 736 -2.42 -9.58 -17.22
N ASP A 737 -3.72 -9.42 -16.99
CA ASP A 737 -4.75 -10.02 -17.85
C ASP A 737 -4.68 -9.46 -19.27
N LEU A 738 -4.54 -8.14 -19.41
CA LEU A 738 -4.37 -7.48 -20.71
C LEU A 738 -3.10 -7.99 -21.42
N MET A 739 -1.96 -8.02 -20.74
CA MET A 739 -0.71 -8.51 -21.31
C MET A 739 -0.82 -9.97 -21.77
N ARG A 740 -1.44 -10.83 -20.95
CA ARG A 740 -1.70 -12.22 -21.32
C ARG A 740 -2.52 -12.29 -22.60
N ASP A 741 -3.66 -11.61 -22.63
CA ASP A 741 -4.60 -11.73 -23.73
C ASP A 741 -4.01 -11.14 -25.04
N ILE A 742 -3.24 -10.04 -24.94
CA ILE A 742 -2.56 -9.42 -26.09
C ILE A 742 -1.43 -10.32 -26.62
N ILE A 743 -0.57 -10.86 -25.75
CA ILE A 743 0.51 -11.75 -26.18
C ILE A 743 -0.06 -13.04 -26.78
N LEU A 744 -1.11 -13.63 -26.21
CA LEU A 744 -1.75 -14.81 -26.81
C LEU A 744 -2.43 -14.50 -28.16
N ALA A 745 -2.80 -13.25 -28.41
CA ALA A 745 -3.40 -12.83 -29.66
C ALA A 745 -2.40 -12.73 -30.82
N THR A 746 -1.08 -12.81 -30.58
CA THR A 746 -0.08 -12.87 -31.66
C THR A 746 -0.08 -14.20 -32.39
N ASP A 747 -0.66 -15.26 -31.81
CA ASP A 747 -0.89 -16.52 -32.52
C ASP A 747 -1.84 -16.28 -33.71
N LEU A 748 -1.32 -16.42 -34.92
CA LEU A 748 -2.11 -16.21 -36.14
C LEU A 748 -3.33 -17.15 -36.23
N ALA A 749 -3.28 -18.33 -35.61
CA ALA A 749 -4.44 -19.21 -35.52
C ALA A 749 -5.55 -18.60 -34.63
N HIS A 750 -5.19 -17.82 -33.61
CA HIS A 750 -6.15 -17.03 -32.83
C HIS A 750 -6.76 -15.91 -33.68
N HIS A 751 -5.92 -15.14 -34.39
CA HIS A 751 -6.39 -14.07 -35.28
C HIS A 751 -7.45 -14.56 -36.28
N LEU A 752 -7.18 -15.68 -36.95
CA LEU A 752 -8.11 -16.27 -37.92
C LEU A 752 -9.44 -16.71 -37.30
N ARG A 753 -9.47 -17.09 -36.02
CA ARG A 753 -10.72 -17.43 -35.30
C ARG A 753 -11.59 -16.21 -35.06
N ILE A 754 -10.98 -15.08 -34.68
CA ILE A 754 -11.68 -13.84 -34.33
C ILE A 754 -11.92 -12.91 -35.53
N PHE A 755 -11.35 -13.22 -36.70
CA PHE A 755 -11.40 -12.36 -37.89
C PHE A 755 -12.82 -11.95 -38.31
N LYS A 756 -13.79 -12.86 -38.22
CA LYS A 756 -15.20 -12.55 -38.53
C LYS A 756 -15.81 -11.54 -37.57
N ASP A 757 -15.43 -11.59 -36.30
CA ASP A 757 -15.89 -10.63 -35.30
C ASP A 757 -15.24 -9.26 -35.50
N LEU A 758 -13.97 -9.23 -35.95
CA LEU A 758 -13.29 -8.01 -36.38
C LEU A 758 -13.97 -7.35 -37.58
N GLN A 759 -14.33 -8.14 -38.60
CA GLN A 759 -15.11 -7.64 -39.75
C GLN A 759 -16.43 -7.04 -39.30
N LYS A 760 -17.17 -7.75 -38.46
CA LYS A 760 -18.45 -7.27 -37.92
C LYS A 760 -18.28 -5.97 -37.14
N MET A 761 -17.23 -5.86 -36.31
CA MET A 761 -16.91 -4.63 -35.58
C MET A 761 -16.63 -3.45 -36.54
N ALA A 762 -15.88 -3.68 -37.62
CA ALA A 762 -15.61 -2.66 -38.63
C ALA A 762 -16.88 -2.24 -39.39
N GLU A 763 -17.77 -3.19 -39.72
CA GLU A 763 -19.02 -2.93 -40.43
C GLU A 763 -20.03 -2.12 -39.59
N VAL A 764 -20.20 -2.45 -38.30
CA VAL A 764 -21.16 -1.76 -37.43
C VAL A 764 -20.61 -0.49 -36.78
N GLY A 765 -19.28 -0.29 -36.88
CA GLY A 765 -18.56 0.78 -36.21
C GLY A 765 -18.05 0.39 -34.82
N TYR A 766 -16.89 0.95 -34.46
CA TYR A 766 -16.30 0.78 -33.13
C TYR A 766 -17.11 1.49 -32.05
N ASP A 767 -17.23 0.87 -30.87
CA ASP A 767 -17.96 1.42 -29.72
C ASP A 767 -17.02 1.47 -28.50
N PRO A 768 -16.57 2.66 -28.07
CA PRO A 768 -15.68 2.84 -26.91
C PRO A 768 -16.29 2.45 -25.55
N LYS A 769 -17.57 2.06 -25.50
CA LYS A 769 -18.21 1.55 -24.27
C LYS A 769 -18.27 0.03 -24.26
N ASN A 770 -18.02 -0.62 -25.40
CA ASN A 770 -18.11 -2.05 -25.54
C ASN A 770 -16.76 -2.72 -25.26
N LYS A 771 -16.65 -3.39 -24.11
CA LYS A 771 -15.44 -4.11 -23.72
C LYS A 771 -14.99 -5.17 -24.73
N GLN A 772 -15.93 -5.79 -25.46
CA GLN A 772 -15.58 -6.75 -26.50
C GLN A 772 -14.90 -6.04 -27.68
N HIS A 773 -15.36 -4.84 -28.05
CA HIS A 773 -14.72 -4.06 -29.11
C HIS A 773 -13.31 -3.63 -28.70
N HIS A 774 -13.09 -3.27 -27.43
CA HIS A 774 -11.74 -2.99 -26.91
C HIS A 774 -10.80 -4.20 -27.07
N SER A 775 -11.24 -5.38 -26.62
CA SER A 775 -10.45 -6.61 -26.73
C SER A 775 -10.13 -6.98 -28.19
N LEU A 776 -11.13 -6.92 -29.07
CA LEU A 776 -10.97 -7.17 -30.50
C LEU A 776 -10.01 -6.15 -31.14
N LEU A 777 -10.16 -4.86 -30.83
CA LEU A 777 -9.28 -3.81 -31.33
C LEU A 777 -7.83 -4.03 -30.87
N LEU A 778 -7.60 -4.37 -29.60
CA LEU A 778 -6.26 -4.69 -29.09
C LEU A 778 -5.63 -5.87 -29.84
N CYS A 779 -6.38 -6.93 -30.10
CA CYS A 779 -5.89 -8.08 -30.87
C CYS A 779 -5.52 -7.68 -32.31
N LEU A 780 -6.35 -6.87 -32.96
CA LEU A 780 -6.08 -6.36 -34.31
C LEU A 780 -4.85 -5.46 -34.34
N LEU A 781 -4.71 -4.54 -33.37
CA LEU A 781 -3.54 -3.66 -33.26
C LEU A 781 -2.27 -4.48 -33.05
N MET A 782 -2.28 -5.46 -32.14
CA MET A 782 -1.13 -6.32 -31.90
C MET A 782 -0.72 -7.10 -33.16
N THR A 783 -1.69 -7.73 -33.84
CA THR A 783 -1.42 -8.45 -35.11
C THR A 783 -0.88 -7.49 -36.18
N SER A 784 -1.40 -6.26 -36.23
CA SER A 784 -0.94 -5.22 -37.17
C SER A 784 0.49 -4.76 -36.88
N CYS A 785 0.88 -4.70 -35.59
CA CYS A 785 2.23 -4.39 -35.15
C CYS A 785 3.21 -5.50 -35.50
N ASP A 786 2.84 -6.74 -35.22
CA ASP A 786 3.67 -7.92 -35.47
C ASP A 786 4.00 -8.05 -36.97
N LEU A 787 3.01 -7.87 -37.84
CA LEU A 787 3.19 -7.94 -39.29
C LEU A 787 3.61 -6.60 -39.95
N SER A 788 4.00 -5.60 -39.16
CA SER A 788 4.21 -4.22 -39.64
C SER A 788 5.34 -4.05 -40.65
N ASP A 789 6.24 -5.02 -40.76
CA ASP A 789 7.30 -5.04 -41.77
C ASP A 789 6.74 -5.09 -43.21
N GLN A 790 5.50 -5.55 -43.40
CA GLN A 790 4.79 -5.54 -44.68
C GLN A 790 4.41 -4.13 -45.16
N THR A 791 4.34 -3.17 -44.24
CA THR A 791 3.99 -1.77 -44.55
C THR A 791 5.22 -0.91 -44.86
N LYS A 792 6.43 -1.47 -44.79
CA LYS A 792 7.67 -0.71 -45.01
C LYS A 792 8.02 -0.65 -46.50
N GLY A 793 9.04 0.12 -46.85
CA GLY A 793 9.47 0.23 -48.25
C GLY A 793 9.98 -1.09 -48.81
N TRP A 794 9.86 -1.28 -50.13
CA TRP A 794 10.23 -2.51 -50.84
C TRP A 794 11.61 -3.08 -50.45
N LYS A 795 12.66 -2.25 -50.38
CA LYS A 795 14.02 -2.69 -50.00
C LYS A 795 14.03 -3.33 -48.60
N THR A 796 13.30 -2.73 -47.67
CA THR A 796 13.17 -3.20 -46.28
C THR A 796 12.36 -4.49 -46.23
N THR A 797 11.16 -4.52 -46.82
CA THR A 797 10.30 -5.71 -46.82
C THR A 797 10.99 -6.91 -47.50
N ARG A 798 11.75 -6.70 -48.58
CA ARG A 798 12.54 -7.74 -49.23
C ARG A 798 13.60 -8.34 -48.30
N LYS A 799 14.38 -7.49 -47.63
CA LYS A 799 15.43 -7.96 -46.69
C LYS A 799 14.83 -8.70 -45.50
N ILE A 800 13.65 -8.28 -45.05
CA ILE A 800 12.95 -8.94 -43.94
C ILE A 800 12.41 -10.30 -44.36
N ALA A 801 11.85 -10.42 -45.57
CA ALA A 801 11.41 -11.70 -46.09
C ALA A 801 12.57 -12.72 -46.14
N GLU A 802 13.77 -12.28 -46.54
CA GLU A 802 14.98 -13.11 -46.52
C GLU A 802 15.29 -13.65 -45.11
N LEU A 803 15.23 -12.80 -44.07
CA LEU A 803 15.44 -13.21 -42.68
C LEU A 803 14.38 -14.24 -42.22
N ILE A 804 13.11 -14.01 -42.57
CA ILE A 804 12.01 -14.92 -42.24
C ILE A 804 12.24 -16.30 -42.88
N TYR A 805 12.54 -16.35 -44.18
CA TYR A 805 12.77 -17.62 -44.86
C TYR A 805 14.05 -18.32 -44.41
N LYS A 806 15.10 -17.57 -44.08
CA LYS A 806 16.31 -18.13 -43.47
C LYS A 806 16.00 -18.86 -42.17
N GLU A 807 15.12 -18.30 -41.35
CA GLU A 807 14.65 -18.94 -40.12
C GLU A 807 13.77 -20.17 -40.42
N PHE A 808 12.79 -20.07 -41.31
CA PHE A 808 11.94 -21.20 -41.73
C PHE A 808 12.74 -22.36 -42.30
N PHE A 809 13.75 -22.09 -43.11
CA PHE A 809 14.63 -23.12 -43.66
C PHE A 809 15.51 -23.75 -42.60
N SER A 810 15.95 -22.99 -41.59
CA SER A 810 16.69 -23.54 -40.45
C SER A 810 15.82 -24.52 -39.65
N GLN A 811 14.55 -24.19 -39.41
CA GLN A 811 13.59 -25.13 -38.81
C GLN A 811 13.35 -26.35 -39.72
N GLY A 812 13.14 -26.15 -41.03
CA GLY A 812 12.88 -27.23 -41.97
C GLY A 812 14.03 -28.25 -42.06
N ASP A 813 15.28 -27.78 -41.98
CA ASP A 813 16.45 -28.65 -41.94
C ASP A 813 16.53 -29.47 -40.64
N LEU A 814 16.14 -28.88 -39.50
CA LEU A 814 16.03 -29.61 -38.23
C LEU A 814 14.95 -30.69 -38.33
N GLU A 815 13.79 -30.39 -38.91
CA GLU A 815 12.73 -31.37 -39.15
C GLU A 815 13.21 -32.52 -40.04
N LYS A 816 13.93 -32.22 -41.13
CA LYS A 816 14.55 -33.23 -41.99
C LYS A 816 15.56 -34.09 -41.23
N ALA A 817 16.41 -33.48 -40.40
CA ALA A 817 17.40 -34.19 -39.59
C ALA A 817 16.75 -35.13 -38.55
N MET A 818 15.55 -34.79 -38.07
CA MET A 818 14.72 -35.64 -37.21
C MET A 818 13.97 -36.74 -37.97
N GLY A 819 14.09 -36.82 -39.30
CA GLY A 819 13.40 -37.78 -40.15
C GLY A 819 11.99 -37.37 -40.54
N ASN A 820 11.57 -36.14 -40.27
CA ASN A 820 10.28 -35.59 -40.67
C ASN A 820 10.37 -34.94 -42.05
N ARG A 821 9.22 -34.77 -42.71
CA ARG A 821 9.13 -34.01 -43.98
C ARG A 821 8.59 -32.62 -43.67
N PRO A 822 9.38 -31.55 -43.84
CA PRO A 822 8.92 -30.19 -43.58
C PRO A 822 7.87 -29.77 -44.62
N LEU A 823 7.10 -28.75 -44.26
CA LEU A 823 6.22 -28.05 -45.19
C LEU A 823 7.03 -27.42 -46.33
N GLU A 824 6.41 -27.26 -47.49
CA GLU A 824 7.07 -26.70 -48.68
C GLU A 824 7.70 -25.32 -48.43
N MET A 825 7.00 -24.46 -47.67
CA MET A 825 7.50 -23.13 -47.27
C MET A 825 8.74 -23.16 -46.36
N MET A 826 9.04 -24.30 -45.73
CA MET A 826 10.21 -24.52 -44.86
C MET A 826 11.27 -25.38 -45.54
N ASP A 827 10.99 -25.92 -46.72
CA ASP A 827 11.92 -26.76 -47.47
C ASP A 827 12.71 -25.88 -48.45
N ARG A 828 13.98 -25.57 -48.10
CA ARG A 828 14.86 -24.72 -48.91
C ARG A 828 15.04 -25.18 -50.38
N GLU A 829 14.80 -26.45 -50.69
CA GLU A 829 14.93 -26.99 -52.04
C GLU A 829 13.66 -26.81 -52.88
N LYS A 830 12.51 -26.63 -52.23
CA LYS A 830 11.19 -26.57 -52.89
C LYS A 830 10.50 -25.22 -52.76
N ALA A 831 10.86 -24.41 -51.77
CA ALA A 831 10.18 -23.16 -51.47
C ALA A 831 10.28 -22.16 -52.63
N TYR A 832 9.12 -21.84 -53.22
CA TYR A 832 8.99 -20.76 -54.19
C TYR A 832 8.56 -19.46 -53.50
N ILE A 833 9.56 -18.71 -53.01
CA ILE A 833 9.38 -17.55 -52.13
C ILE A 833 8.40 -16.49 -52.69
N PRO A 834 8.47 -16.07 -53.97
CA PRO A 834 7.59 -15.01 -54.48
C PRO A 834 6.09 -15.36 -54.38
N GLU A 835 5.68 -16.57 -54.77
CA GLU A 835 4.27 -16.98 -54.65
C GLU A 835 3.84 -17.18 -53.20
N LEU A 836 4.71 -17.73 -52.35
CA LEU A 836 4.43 -17.88 -50.92
C LEU A 836 4.19 -16.52 -50.27
N GLN A 837 5.00 -15.50 -50.59
CA GLN A 837 4.80 -14.13 -50.10
C GLN A 837 3.53 -13.49 -50.65
N ILE A 838 3.25 -13.60 -51.95
CA ILE A 838 2.01 -13.08 -52.53
C ILE A 838 0.80 -13.71 -51.84
N SER A 839 0.79 -15.04 -51.69
CA SER A 839 -0.28 -15.76 -51.02
C SER A 839 -0.45 -15.31 -49.57
N PHE A 840 0.65 -15.15 -48.83
CA PHE A 840 0.62 -14.64 -47.46
C PHE A 840 0.04 -13.21 -47.38
N MET A 841 0.46 -12.32 -48.26
CA MET A 841 -0.03 -10.95 -48.30
C MET A 841 -1.52 -10.89 -48.64
N GLU A 842 -1.98 -11.64 -49.64
CA GLU A 842 -3.38 -11.63 -50.07
C GLU A 842 -4.33 -12.22 -49.03
N HIS A 843 -3.93 -13.30 -48.35
CA HIS A 843 -4.83 -14.02 -47.43
C HIS A 843 -4.70 -13.59 -45.97
N ILE A 844 -3.59 -12.98 -45.56
CA ILE A 844 -3.33 -12.59 -44.17
C ILE A 844 -3.11 -11.08 -44.03
N ALA A 845 -2.02 -10.55 -44.60
CA ALA A 845 -1.58 -9.18 -44.29
C ALA A 845 -2.54 -8.10 -44.84
N MET A 846 -2.94 -8.19 -46.12
CA MET A 846 -3.83 -7.21 -46.74
C MET A 846 -5.20 -7.13 -46.04
N PRO A 847 -5.89 -8.25 -45.70
CA PRO A 847 -7.12 -8.21 -44.91
C PRO A 847 -6.99 -7.49 -43.57
N ILE A 848 -5.86 -7.65 -42.87
CA ILE A 848 -5.59 -6.97 -41.58
C ILE A 848 -5.51 -5.46 -41.78
N TYR A 849 -4.66 -5.00 -42.69
CA TYR A 849 -4.52 -3.56 -42.94
C TYR A 849 -5.74 -2.95 -43.61
N LYS A 850 -6.55 -3.76 -44.31
CA LYS A 850 -7.85 -3.32 -44.81
C LYS A 850 -8.81 -3.03 -43.67
N LEU A 851 -8.93 -3.94 -42.70
CA LEU A 851 -9.73 -3.69 -41.48
C LEU A 851 -9.21 -2.50 -40.69
N LEU A 852 -7.89 -2.34 -40.58
CA LEU A 852 -7.28 -1.22 -39.90
C LEU A 852 -7.63 0.11 -40.60
N GLN A 853 -7.61 0.15 -41.93
CA GLN A 853 -8.05 1.31 -42.72
C GLN A 853 -9.55 1.60 -42.56
N ASP A 854 -10.38 0.55 -42.55
CA ASP A 854 -11.84 0.69 -42.43
C ASP A 854 -12.25 1.24 -41.07
N LEU A 855 -11.52 0.90 -40.01
CA LEU A 855 -11.68 1.48 -38.67
C LEU A 855 -11.03 2.85 -38.53
N PHE A 856 -9.83 3.02 -39.09
CA PHE A 856 -9.02 4.23 -39.00
C PHE A 856 -8.64 4.73 -40.39
N PRO A 857 -9.34 5.74 -40.94
CA PRO A 857 -9.03 6.25 -42.28
C PRO A 857 -7.60 6.72 -42.47
N LYS A 858 -6.94 7.21 -41.41
CA LYS A 858 -5.52 7.60 -41.42
C LYS A 858 -4.55 6.43 -41.64
N ALA A 859 -5.00 5.19 -41.47
CA ALA A 859 -4.23 3.98 -41.76
C ALA A 859 -4.27 3.57 -43.25
N SER A 860 -4.92 4.37 -44.13
CA SER A 860 -4.97 4.08 -45.57
C SER A 860 -3.60 3.92 -46.22
N GLU A 861 -2.63 4.73 -45.78
CA GLU A 861 -1.24 4.68 -46.24
C GLU A 861 -0.64 3.28 -46.03
N LEU A 862 -0.96 2.61 -44.91
CA LEU A 862 -0.44 1.28 -44.59
C LEU A 862 -0.95 0.23 -45.56
N TYR A 863 -2.27 0.23 -45.84
CA TYR A 863 -2.88 -0.70 -46.78
C TYR A 863 -2.36 -0.49 -48.20
N GLU A 864 -2.29 0.76 -48.67
CA GLU A 864 -1.77 1.10 -49.99
C GLU A 864 -0.30 0.66 -50.14
N ARG A 865 0.50 0.79 -49.08
CA ARG A 865 1.89 0.37 -49.09
C ARG A 865 2.05 -1.15 -49.18
N VAL A 866 1.23 -1.91 -48.46
CA VAL A 866 1.20 -3.38 -48.54
C VAL A 866 0.74 -3.81 -49.95
N ALA A 867 -0.30 -3.18 -50.50
CA ALA A 867 -0.77 -3.45 -51.85
C ALA A 867 0.32 -3.16 -52.90
N SER A 868 1.07 -2.07 -52.75
CA SER A 868 2.21 -1.74 -53.62
C SER A 868 3.33 -2.78 -53.52
N ASN A 869 3.68 -3.23 -52.31
CA ASN A 869 4.68 -4.28 -52.11
C ASN A 869 4.24 -5.62 -52.73
N ARG A 870 2.95 -5.95 -52.68
CA ARG A 870 2.38 -7.13 -53.34
C ARG A 870 2.55 -7.08 -54.86
N GLU A 871 2.39 -5.91 -55.48
CA GLU A 871 2.68 -5.73 -56.90
C GLU A 871 4.17 -5.94 -57.22
N GLN A 872 5.08 -5.48 -56.35
CA GLN A 872 6.51 -5.72 -56.54
C GLN A 872 6.85 -7.22 -56.45
N TRP A 873 6.28 -7.95 -55.49
CA TRP A 873 6.42 -9.41 -55.43
C TRP A 873 5.86 -10.11 -56.67
N THR A 874 4.76 -9.60 -57.24
CA THR A 874 4.20 -10.11 -58.51
C THR A 874 5.18 -9.93 -59.67
N LYS A 875 5.88 -8.78 -59.74
CA LYS A 875 6.93 -8.53 -60.74
C LYS A 875 8.12 -9.46 -60.55
N VAL A 876 8.53 -9.71 -59.30
CA VAL A 876 9.59 -10.68 -58.98
C VAL A 876 9.18 -12.08 -59.44
N SER A 877 7.97 -12.54 -59.10
CA SER A 877 7.45 -13.85 -59.53
C SER A 877 7.48 -14.02 -61.06
N HIS A 878 7.01 -13.03 -61.81
CA HIS A 878 7.03 -13.08 -63.28
C HIS A 878 8.46 -13.18 -63.85
N LYS A 879 9.44 -12.47 -63.25
CA LYS A 879 10.85 -12.56 -63.66
C LYS A 879 11.46 -13.94 -63.36
N PHE A 880 11.11 -14.56 -62.24
CA PHE A 880 11.51 -15.92 -61.91
C PHE A 880 10.99 -16.92 -62.96
N THR A 881 9.71 -16.81 -63.33
CA THR A 881 9.08 -17.68 -64.33
C THR A 881 9.73 -17.54 -65.72
N ILE A 882 10.06 -16.32 -66.15
CA ILE A 882 10.72 -16.09 -67.47
C ILE A 882 12.12 -16.71 -67.51
N ARG A 883 12.91 -16.62 -66.44
CA ARG A 883 14.30 -17.09 -66.42
C ARG A 883 14.45 -18.61 -66.27
N GLY A 884 13.35 -19.34 -66.06
CA GLY A 884 13.37 -20.81 -65.95
C GLY A 884 14.21 -21.34 -64.79
N LEU A 885 14.38 -20.53 -63.74
CA LEU A 885 15.26 -20.86 -62.62
C LEU A 885 14.62 -21.95 -61.74
N PRO A 886 15.39 -22.99 -61.34
CA PRO A 886 14.90 -24.01 -60.42
C PRO A 886 14.61 -23.43 -59.03
N SER A 887 13.62 -24.00 -58.33
CA SER A 887 13.14 -23.55 -57.00
C SER A 887 14.18 -23.62 -55.88
N ASN A 888 15.35 -24.19 -56.14
CA ASN A 888 16.37 -24.52 -55.14
C ASN A 888 17.30 -23.35 -54.76
N ASN A 889 17.26 -22.22 -55.48
CA ASN A 889 18.13 -21.05 -55.24
C ASN A 889 17.35 -19.73 -55.02
N SER A 890 16.10 -19.82 -54.55
CA SER A 890 15.21 -18.66 -54.39
C SER A 890 15.74 -17.57 -53.45
N LEU A 891 16.55 -17.94 -52.45
CA LEU A 891 17.09 -17.00 -51.45
C LEU A 891 18.27 -16.19 -52.00
N ASP A 892 19.15 -16.79 -52.80
CA ASP A 892 20.34 -16.13 -53.39
C ASP A 892 19.95 -14.93 -54.28
N PHE A 893 18.77 -15.00 -54.91
CA PHE A 893 18.24 -13.91 -55.73
C PHE A 893 17.71 -12.72 -54.90
N LEU A 894 17.37 -12.93 -53.62
CA LEU A 894 17.01 -11.84 -52.72
C LEU A 894 18.25 -11.08 -52.20
N ASP A 895 19.40 -11.78 -52.17
CA ASP A 895 20.71 -11.26 -51.74
C ASP A 895 21.39 -10.40 -52.82
N GLU A 896 21.18 -10.69 -54.11
CA GLU A 896 21.65 -9.80 -55.18
C GLU A 896 20.93 -8.44 -55.09
N GLU A 897 21.67 -7.32 -54.94
CA GLU A 897 21.12 -5.96 -55.03
C GLU A 897 20.64 -5.68 -56.45
N TYR A 898 19.50 -6.24 -56.80
CA TYR A 898 18.89 -6.04 -58.11
C TYR A 898 18.11 -4.73 -58.11
N ASP A 899 18.63 -3.73 -58.83
CA ASP A 899 17.97 -2.45 -59.10
C ASP A 899 16.91 -2.64 -60.21
N PRO A 900 15.62 -2.34 -59.98
CA PRO A 900 14.58 -2.49 -60.99
C PRO A 900 14.75 -1.66 -62.27
N GLN A 901 15.72 -0.73 -62.33
CA GLN A 901 15.84 0.27 -63.39
C GLN A 901 16.83 -0.03 -64.52
N GLU A 902 17.69 -1.06 -64.44
CA GLU A 902 18.61 -1.37 -65.54
C GLU A 902 18.14 -2.56 -66.40
N PRO A 903 17.97 -2.38 -67.73
CA PRO A 903 17.85 -3.50 -68.65
C PRO A 903 19.21 -4.19 -68.79
N ASP A 904 19.24 -5.46 -68.41
CA ASP A 904 20.39 -6.36 -68.59
C ASP A 904 20.77 -6.43 -70.09
N PRO A 905 22.02 -6.09 -70.50
CA PRO A 905 22.40 -6.05 -71.92
C PRO A 905 22.54 -7.43 -72.57
N GLN A 906 22.41 -8.52 -71.82
CA GLN A 906 22.56 -9.89 -72.32
C GLN A 906 21.22 -10.59 -72.55
N MET A 907 20.35 -9.97 -73.34
CA MET A 907 19.21 -10.66 -73.95
C MET A 907 19.12 -10.26 -75.42
N ASN A 908 20.01 -10.84 -76.24
CA ASN A 908 19.77 -11.05 -77.66
C ASN A 908 20.42 -12.38 -78.07
N GLY A 909 19.81 -13.46 -77.61
CA GLY A 909 20.02 -14.79 -78.17
C GLY A 909 18.93 -15.09 -79.19
N CYS A 910 19.34 -15.17 -80.46
CA CYS A 910 18.58 -15.61 -81.63
C CYS A 910 17.49 -14.67 -82.16
N LEU A 911 17.86 -13.93 -83.21
CA LEU A 911 17.38 -14.14 -84.58
C LEU A 911 18.08 -13.09 -85.45
N ASP A 912 19.03 -13.51 -86.28
CA ASP A 912 19.28 -12.85 -87.58
C ASP A 912 19.98 -13.83 -88.50
N ALA A 913 19.28 -14.13 -89.58
CA ALA A 913 19.79 -14.81 -90.75
C ALA A 913 20.41 -13.75 -91.66
N GLU A 914 21.69 -13.88 -92.00
CA GLU A 914 22.32 -13.32 -93.21
C GLU A 914 23.76 -13.90 -93.23
N GLY A 915 24.22 -14.57 -94.29
CA GLY A 915 24.33 -13.99 -95.63
C GLY A 915 25.68 -13.29 -95.73
N HIS A 916 26.78 -14.05 -95.85
CA HIS A 916 28.08 -13.47 -96.21
C HIS A 916 27.97 -12.77 -97.57
N PRO A 917 28.58 -11.58 -97.70
CA PRO A 917 29.81 -11.58 -98.50
C PRO A 917 30.94 -10.70 -97.95
N GLU A 918 32.08 -10.97 -98.56
CA GLU A 918 33.45 -10.48 -98.40
C GLU A 918 33.65 -8.95 -98.41
N SER A 919 34.77 -8.54 -97.79
CA SER A 919 35.85 -7.70 -98.37
C SER A 919 36.20 -6.36 -97.66
N GLY A 920 37.51 -6.17 -97.47
CA GLY A 920 38.25 -4.88 -97.39
C GLY A 920 38.16 -4.11 -96.07
N ALA A 921 39.19 -4.05 -95.22
CA ALA A 921 40.43 -3.26 -95.37
C ALA A 921 40.19 -1.76 -95.65
N GLU A 922 40.12 -0.94 -94.60
CA GLU A 922 41.17 -0.03 -94.10
C GLU A 922 40.76 0.59 -92.75
#